data_AF-A0A8S1W8C3-F1
#
_entry.id   AF-A0A8S1W8C3-F1
#
_cell.length_a   1.000
_cell.length_b   1.000
_cell.length_c   1.000
_cell.angle_alpha   90.00
_cell.angle_beta   90.00
_cell.angle_gamma   90.00
#
_symmetry.space_group_name_H-M   'P 1'
#
loop_
_entity.id
_entity.type
_entity.pdbx_description
1 polymer ?
#
loop_
_entity_poly.entity_id
_entity_poly.type
_entity_poly.pdbx_seq_one_letter_code
_entity_poly.pdbx_strand_id
1 'polypeptide(L)'
;MSQRKSLTQAHIKTVLISEGRGKFKRCQLCQKEFGLLKPEHQCKRCRRAVCKQCSEHKIIYITETGPSKRPRRICNSCKDESDWIKRFIEQQKIVFGTNTFAVEWLKASNITLEHANQEYEKAQSSIKENSDYQKMKSELNSVMIELWLNLNFSLREFITYLIKDNEHELLTQKISKVLGSLLLQYPEIGYSSDQILITLFLLCFSSEASAYALLTVLYSNIIPFNTYPSQLKKTPYDYLNETEKVSQVLEQAFKLKQSEVTLVKPFLRNRISRYIQPFGINFFLLQTSFFFFNQVLLGPTLGYDNYLKCLASSFYVSFDEIKQFNQQFEEIEGQIMKGVSSGMIEKNYVQTKLIIFLSHQQGMTQSVIVSRPLEKNKETHQIKIEFKKDENIQQRNEQDDDMLEYSVTQSNEFQNLRRKTVQISQQPQVDEEKETLKKYILQIEELLMTKHKLVTELQLQVKELQNQPLQIINQDVDQQLLEANDQLRKKISLQDLEIQSLQEQKKYSDKIQEDNQNIINNLQKSNSEIYAQLNAQILQNKELQQQISDLQQLSNQQSDNSMTASQVEKNYQINISLQSKQSEQELTQLLDEDRQKIFQLELQVNQLNKEYIALQQLNQDKLRIIGNLEVRLIHAEAAKRENEKFQLENIDIKKKLQNHELVIIQQTEQLQLLQQRYDLRCSEIDAVKKEKFNLAEELSQKDQQHSQILQPIQKQLADLHISYNSISEQLSEALSINQKLQQIIIEKDKEISEHYKQLSERDLIIVALKEADILMKDRISNLQRQLEENQTQLHKIQQELQTNNDRQLQTQNEASKNKEQLQQLINEHQLLTDQHRLIIIELDDYKAKWIILNQDHTTLRETHNITINELDLLKQRFAQLNNDHNTLQEQHRQSQIQFEQERNNSAQIQEKNRIIDELSHQLNKIEETHQITIQIHLTKIQELELIIITHEKKMLEFKSLSEQQKIEITELMAKIAQLESDRAEHIAKNQSLTIQLTANIEKLNELENKKNNLEQELVQLQKRVQELNHHNGEQKVLIIQLEERITLLITEVKTKEGENVKLIQLIETQKQSMIDYEELIRKLKAQIVELEKHNLKLKTTLKHYKELSKEMAELD
;
A
#
# COMPACT_ATOMS: atom_id res chain seq x y z
N MET A 1 -5.70 37.28 -4.11
CA MET A 1 -5.80 35.82 -4.31
C MET A 1 -4.46 35.06 -4.29
N SER A 2 -3.34 35.67 -3.90
CA SER A 2 -2.05 34.97 -3.83
C SER A 2 -1.45 35.10 -2.44
N GLN A 3 -1.76 34.15 -1.56
CA GLN A 3 -0.97 33.68 -0.40
C GLN A 3 -1.88 32.82 0.49
N ARG A 4 -2.14 31.58 0.07
CA ARG A 4 -2.43 30.51 1.02
C ARG A 4 -1.12 29.76 1.21
N LYS A 5 -0.61 29.76 2.46
CA LYS A 5 0.49 28.92 2.91
C LYS A 5 0.24 27.50 2.39
N SER A 6 1.29 26.85 1.86
CA SER A 6 1.26 25.48 1.39
C SER A 6 1.01 24.53 2.57
N LEU A 7 -0.25 24.45 3.01
CA LEU A 7 -0.79 23.19 3.49
C LEU A 7 -0.44 22.19 2.40
N THR A 8 0.30 21.14 2.75
CA THR A 8 0.54 19.97 1.91
C THR A 8 -0.83 19.46 1.46
N GLN A 9 -1.33 20.00 0.36
CA GLN A 9 -2.66 19.69 -0.16
C GLN A 9 -2.66 18.20 -0.44
N ALA A 10 -3.57 17.50 0.23
CA ALA A 10 -3.75 16.07 0.12
C ALA A 10 -4.28 15.75 -1.29
N HIS A 11 -3.38 15.79 -2.27
CA HIS A 11 -3.76 15.67 -3.66
C HIS A 11 -4.19 14.25 -3.98
N ILE A 12 -5.37 14.10 -4.55
CA ILE A 12 -5.83 12.80 -5.02
C ILE A 12 -5.11 12.51 -6.33
N LYS A 13 -4.30 11.47 -6.30
CA LYS A 13 -3.49 11.08 -7.44
C LYS A 13 -4.41 10.67 -8.59
N THR A 14 -4.25 11.34 -9.73
CA THR A 14 -5.01 11.06 -10.96
C THR A 14 -4.10 10.59 -12.08
N VAL A 15 -4.66 9.78 -12.98
CA VAL A 15 -4.02 9.43 -14.25
C VAL A 15 -4.23 10.59 -15.22
N LEU A 16 -3.17 11.36 -15.46
CA LEU A 16 -3.21 12.46 -16.41
C LEU A 16 -3.30 11.90 -17.83
N ILE A 17 -4.46 12.09 -18.47
CA ILE A 17 -4.60 11.81 -19.89
C ILE A 17 -4.28 13.09 -20.65
N SER A 18 -3.19 13.09 -21.41
CA SER A 18 -2.82 14.25 -22.23
C SER A 18 -3.99 14.71 -23.10
N GLU A 19 -4.38 15.99 -22.93
CA GLU A 19 -5.49 16.59 -23.69
C GLU A 19 -5.10 16.89 -25.15
N GLY A 20 -3.79 16.95 -25.41
CA GLY A 20 -3.23 17.26 -26.70
C GLY A 20 -3.81 16.36 -27.79
N ARG A 21 -4.47 16.99 -28.78
CA ARG A 21 -4.74 16.33 -30.06
C ARG A 21 -3.42 16.13 -30.80
N GLY A 22 -2.69 15.08 -30.48
CA GLY A 22 -1.60 14.61 -31.31
C GLY A 22 -2.14 13.97 -32.58
N LYS A 23 -1.49 14.20 -33.74
CA LYS A 23 -1.75 13.40 -34.94
C LYS A 23 -1.13 12.03 -34.74
N PHE A 24 -1.79 11.16 -33.99
CA PHE A 24 -1.35 9.77 -33.89
C PHE A 24 -1.30 9.19 -35.31
N LYS A 25 -0.34 8.31 -35.60
CA LYS A 25 -0.24 7.69 -36.93
C LYS A 25 -1.15 6.47 -37.07
N ARG A 26 -1.54 5.87 -35.94
CA ARG A 26 -2.29 4.60 -35.87
C ARG A 26 -3.40 4.67 -34.84
N CYS A 27 -4.49 3.98 -35.11
CA CYS A 27 -5.57 3.78 -34.15
C CYS A 27 -5.06 3.00 -32.94
N GLN A 28 -5.24 3.55 -31.74
CA GLN A 28 -4.80 2.93 -30.47
C GLN A 28 -5.61 1.70 -30.05
N LEU A 29 -6.58 1.25 -30.86
CA LEU A 29 -7.33 0.01 -30.63
C LEU A 29 -7.00 -1.06 -31.66
N CYS A 30 -7.16 -0.76 -32.96
CA CYS A 30 -6.91 -1.75 -34.03
C CYS A 30 -5.54 -1.63 -34.71
N GLN A 31 -4.70 -0.68 -34.27
CA GLN A 31 -3.37 -0.37 -34.83
C GLN A 31 -3.32 -0.02 -36.32
N LYS A 32 -4.48 0.08 -37.00
CA LYS A 32 -4.57 0.53 -38.40
C LYS A 32 -4.12 1.98 -38.52
N GLU A 33 -3.33 2.27 -39.56
CA GLU A 33 -2.85 3.62 -39.85
C GLU A 33 -3.99 4.57 -40.23
N PHE A 34 -3.89 5.80 -39.74
CA PHE A 34 -4.75 6.89 -40.16
C PHE A 34 -4.30 7.43 -41.52
N GLY A 35 -5.24 7.89 -42.32
CA GLY A 35 -4.98 8.47 -43.64
C GLY A 35 -6.17 9.28 -44.12
N LEU A 36 -6.11 9.80 -45.34
CA LEU A 36 -7.17 10.64 -45.91
C LEU A 36 -8.55 9.95 -45.89
N LEU A 37 -8.59 8.64 -46.17
CA LEU A 37 -9.81 7.84 -46.18
C LEU A 37 -10.24 7.33 -44.79
N LYS A 38 -9.32 7.36 -43.82
CA LYS A 38 -9.54 6.88 -42.45
C LYS A 38 -9.10 7.97 -41.47
N PRO A 39 -9.91 9.03 -41.33
CA PRO A 39 -9.57 10.14 -40.46
C PRO A 39 -9.46 9.65 -39.01
N GLU A 40 -8.55 10.29 -38.27
CA GLU A 40 -8.46 10.13 -36.83
C GLU A 40 -9.71 10.71 -36.15
N HIS A 41 -10.23 9.97 -35.18
CA HIS A 41 -11.24 10.46 -34.25
C HIS A 41 -10.71 10.37 -32.82
N GLN A 42 -11.13 11.30 -31.97
CA GLN A 42 -10.79 11.28 -30.55
C GLN A 42 -11.99 10.79 -29.75
N CYS A 43 -11.83 9.71 -28.99
CA CYS A 43 -12.83 9.28 -28.01
C CYS A 43 -13.05 10.38 -26.97
N LYS A 44 -14.29 10.85 -26.77
CA LYS A 44 -14.54 11.93 -25.80
C LYS A 44 -14.46 11.49 -24.33
N ARG A 45 -14.55 10.19 -24.06
CA ARG A 45 -14.45 9.61 -22.70
C ARG A 45 -12.98 9.39 -22.29
N CYS A 46 -12.23 8.53 -23.00
CA CYS A 46 -10.84 8.19 -22.65
C CYS A 46 -9.75 8.91 -23.48
N ARG A 47 -10.14 9.83 -24.37
CA ARG A 47 -9.24 10.62 -25.23
C ARG A 47 -8.35 9.83 -26.21
N ARG A 48 -8.54 8.52 -26.37
CA ARG A 48 -7.83 7.72 -27.38
C ARG A 48 -8.05 8.22 -28.80
N ALA A 49 -7.00 8.14 -29.60
CA ALA A 49 -7.05 8.26 -31.05
C ALA A 49 -7.55 6.95 -31.67
N VAL A 50 -8.70 7.00 -32.33
CA VAL A 50 -9.43 5.83 -32.84
C VAL A 50 -9.96 6.06 -34.24
N CYS A 51 -10.07 5.00 -35.04
CA CYS A 51 -10.70 5.08 -36.36
C CYS A 51 -12.24 5.05 -36.24
N LYS A 52 -12.95 5.35 -37.33
CA LYS A 52 -14.43 5.33 -37.39
C LYS A 52 -15.03 4.00 -36.92
N GLN A 53 -14.45 2.87 -37.32
CA GLN A 53 -14.91 1.52 -36.95
C GLN A 53 -14.76 1.24 -35.45
N CYS A 54 -13.66 1.71 -34.85
CA CYS A 54 -13.42 1.53 -33.41
C CYS A 54 -14.12 2.57 -32.52
N SER A 55 -14.98 3.42 -33.11
CA SER A 55 -15.68 4.48 -32.40
C SER A 55 -17.04 4.79 -33.00
N GLU A 56 -17.75 3.78 -33.46
CA GLU A 56 -19.02 3.94 -34.18
C GLU A 56 -20.10 4.61 -33.32
N HIS A 57 -20.08 4.34 -32.01
CA HIS A 57 -21.11 4.75 -31.08
C HIS A 57 -20.99 6.23 -30.64
N LYS A 58 -22.15 6.87 -30.46
CA LYS A 58 -22.28 8.17 -29.80
C LYS A 58 -23.21 8.02 -28.60
N ILE A 59 -22.72 8.37 -27.41
CA ILE A 59 -23.51 8.30 -26.17
C ILE A 59 -23.42 9.62 -25.40
N ILE A 60 -24.39 9.86 -24.52
CA ILE A 60 -24.23 10.84 -23.43
C ILE A 60 -23.29 10.18 -22.43
N TYR A 61 -22.13 10.79 -22.18
CA TYR A 61 -21.14 10.30 -21.22
C TYR A 61 -21.00 11.29 -20.07
N ILE A 62 -20.53 10.83 -18.92
CA ILE A 62 -20.33 11.66 -17.74
C ILE A 62 -19.01 12.43 -17.87
N THR A 63 -19.09 13.75 -17.77
CA THR A 63 -17.96 14.69 -17.73
C THR A 63 -17.71 15.16 -16.30
N GLU A 64 -16.68 15.97 -16.08
CA GLU A 64 -16.42 16.62 -14.78
C GLU A 64 -17.61 17.47 -14.31
N THR A 65 -18.35 18.06 -15.26
CA THR A 65 -19.53 18.90 -14.98
C THR A 65 -20.85 18.12 -15.09
N GLY A 66 -20.82 16.79 -14.96
CA GLY A 66 -22.00 15.92 -15.08
C GLY A 66 -22.26 15.38 -16.50
N PRO A 67 -23.47 14.88 -16.80
CA PRO A 67 -23.81 14.29 -18.10
C PRO A 67 -23.61 15.26 -19.26
N SER A 68 -22.96 14.82 -20.34
CA SER A 68 -22.72 15.65 -21.51
C SER A 68 -24.04 16.05 -22.19
N LYS A 69 -24.26 17.34 -22.46
CA LYS A 69 -25.51 17.87 -23.08
C LYS A 69 -25.90 17.25 -24.44
N ARG A 70 -24.95 16.65 -25.17
CA ARG A 70 -25.18 16.05 -26.49
C ARG A 70 -24.43 14.73 -26.59
N PRO A 71 -24.98 13.69 -27.26
CA PRO A 71 -24.27 12.46 -27.53
C PRO A 71 -22.93 12.73 -28.23
N ARG A 72 -21.84 12.21 -27.64
CA ARG A 72 -20.48 12.35 -28.19
C ARG A 72 -19.92 11.00 -28.58
N ARG A 73 -19.04 11.03 -29.59
CA ARG A 73 -18.36 9.83 -30.08
C ARG A 73 -17.42 9.27 -29.01
N ILE A 74 -17.53 7.97 -28.75
CA ILE A 74 -16.64 7.24 -27.85
C ILE A 74 -16.09 6.00 -28.56
N CYS A 75 -14.98 5.44 -28.06
CA CYS A 75 -14.44 4.20 -28.60
C CYS A 75 -15.21 2.97 -28.12
N ASN A 76 -15.07 1.84 -28.82
CA ASN A 76 -15.79 0.60 -28.50
C ASN A 76 -15.45 0.10 -27.09
N SER A 77 -14.17 0.10 -26.69
CA SER A 77 -13.77 -0.23 -25.31
C SER A 77 -14.45 0.66 -24.25
N CYS A 78 -14.64 1.95 -24.52
CA CYS A 78 -15.39 2.83 -23.61
C CYS A 78 -16.90 2.59 -23.66
N LYS A 79 -17.44 2.07 -24.77
CA LYS A 79 -18.86 1.71 -24.87
C LYS A 79 -19.11 0.44 -24.06
N ASP A 80 -18.26 -0.56 -24.23
CA ASP A 80 -18.34 -1.86 -23.55
C ASP A 80 -18.27 -1.68 -22.02
N GLU A 81 -17.34 -0.85 -21.53
CA GLU A 81 -17.25 -0.54 -20.09
C GLU A 81 -18.50 0.21 -19.58
N SER A 82 -19.04 1.16 -20.35
CA SER A 82 -20.28 1.88 -19.95
C SER A 82 -21.48 0.94 -19.88
N ASP A 83 -21.61 0.02 -20.83
CA ASP A 83 -22.67 -0.99 -20.85
C ASP A 83 -22.47 -2.03 -19.75
N TRP A 84 -21.23 -2.39 -19.45
CA TRP A 84 -20.90 -3.27 -18.33
C TRP A 84 -21.28 -2.62 -17.01
N ILE A 85 -20.91 -1.36 -16.77
CA ILE A 85 -21.28 -0.62 -15.56
C ILE A 85 -22.81 -0.64 -15.34
N LYS A 86 -23.59 -0.31 -16.37
CA LYS A 86 -25.06 -0.28 -16.27
C LYS A 86 -25.64 -1.66 -15.93
N ARG A 87 -25.21 -2.70 -16.67
CA ARG A 87 -25.64 -4.07 -16.41
C ARG A 87 -25.21 -4.54 -15.03
N PHE A 88 -24.01 -4.18 -14.59
CA PHE A 88 -23.48 -4.55 -13.29
C PHE A 88 -24.31 -3.94 -12.15
N ILE A 89 -24.63 -2.65 -12.23
CA ILE A 89 -25.53 -1.99 -11.26
C ILE A 89 -26.91 -2.67 -11.24
N GLU A 90 -27.50 -2.90 -12.41
CA GLU A 90 -28.85 -3.46 -12.54
C GLU A 90 -28.93 -4.92 -12.06
N GLN A 91 -28.01 -5.77 -12.52
CA GLN A 91 -27.99 -7.21 -12.19
C GLN A 91 -27.70 -7.45 -10.72
N GLN A 92 -26.77 -6.69 -10.14
CA GLN A 92 -26.34 -6.85 -8.75
C GLN A 92 -27.14 -5.97 -7.79
N LYS A 93 -28.13 -5.21 -8.30
CA LYS A 93 -28.98 -4.28 -7.54
C LYS A 93 -28.16 -3.35 -6.64
N ILE A 94 -27.10 -2.77 -7.21
CA ILE A 94 -26.15 -1.93 -6.48
C ILE A 94 -26.83 -0.62 -6.12
N VAL A 95 -26.86 -0.33 -4.81
CA VAL A 95 -27.41 0.91 -4.25
C VAL A 95 -26.39 1.48 -3.28
N PHE A 96 -26.08 2.77 -3.43
CA PHE A 96 -25.12 3.45 -2.57
C PHE A 96 -25.51 3.36 -1.08
N GLY A 97 -24.58 2.96 -0.23
CA GLY A 97 -24.81 2.81 1.20
C GLY A 97 -25.68 1.61 1.58
N THR A 98 -25.80 0.60 0.71
CA THR A 98 -26.55 -0.64 0.96
C THR A 98 -25.65 -1.85 0.76
N ASN A 99 -25.84 -2.90 1.57
CA ASN A 99 -25.07 -4.13 1.48
C ASN A 99 -25.44 -4.94 0.23
N THR A 100 -24.48 -5.02 -0.71
CA THR A 100 -24.50 -5.96 -1.83
C THR A 100 -23.38 -6.98 -1.64
N PHE A 101 -22.20 -6.73 -2.20
CA PHE A 101 -21.03 -7.60 -2.07
C PHE A 101 -20.42 -7.63 -0.67
N ALA A 102 -20.71 -6.61 0.15
CA ALA A 102 -20.18 -6.49 1.50
C ALA A 102 -20.49 -7.70 2.38
N VAL A 103 -21.63 -8.37 2.18
CA VAL A 103 -22.00 -9.56 2.97
C VAL A 103 -21.01 -10.70 2.72
N GLU A 104 -20.62 -10.92 1.46
CA GLU A 104 -19.66 -11.96 1.10
C GLU A 104 -18.26 -11.62 1.61
N TRP A 105 -17.84 -10.36 1.50
CA TRP A 105 -16.55 -9.88 2.01
C TRP A 105 -16.43 -9.97 3.54
N LEU A 106 -17.49 -9.61 4.26
CA LEU A 106 -17.56 -9.76 5.71
C LEU A 106 -17.52 -11.24 6.11
N LYS A 107 -18.27 -12.09 5.40
CA LYS A 107 -18.27 -13.55 5.62
C LYS A 107 -16.88 -14.15 5.41
N ALA A 108 -16.16 -13.75 4.36
CA ALA A 108 -14.78 -14.18 4.11
C ALA A 108 -13.81 -13.78 5.24
N SER A 109 -14.16 -12.74 6.00
CA SER A 109 -13.43 -12.26 7.17
C SER A 109 -13.96 -12.81 8.50
N ASN A 110 -14.87 -13.79 8.46
CA ASN A 110 -15.57 -14.34 9.62
C ASN A 110 -16.33 -13.29 10.46
N ILE A 111 -16.81 -12.23 9.82
CA ILE A 111 -17.60 -11.16 10.46
C ILE A 111 -19.06 -11.29 10.00
N THR A 112 -19.98 -11.39 10.96
CA THR A 112 -21.42 -11.32 10.70
C THR A 112 -21.87 -9.87 10.50
N LEU A 113 -22.98 -9.67 9.79
CA LEU A 113 -23.54 -8.33 9.59
C LEU A 113 -23.96 -7.68 10.92
N GLU A 114 -24.50 -8.46 11.85
CA GLU A 114 -24.90 -8.04 13.19
C GLU A 114 -23.70 -7.52 13.97
N HIS A 115 -22.58 -8.25 13.93
CA HIS A 115 -21.34 -7.82 14.56
C HIS A 115 -20.81 -6.50 13.97
N ALA A 116 -20.85 -6.35 12.63
CA ALA A 116 -20.45 -5.11 11.97
C ALA A 116 -21.31 -3.91 12.42
N ASN A 117 -22.63 -4.10 12.55
CA ASN A 117 -23.54 -3.06 13.05
C ASN A 117 -23.23 -2.70 14.52
N GLN A 118 -23.04 -3.70 15.39
CA GLN A 118 -22.75 -3.47 16.81
C GLN A 118 -21.44 -2.71 17.03
N GLU A 119 -20.35 -3.11 16.35
CA GLU A 119 -19.07 -2.42 16.46
C GLU A 119 -19.13 -1.00 15.88
N TYR A 120 -19.87 -0.79 14.79
CA TYR A 120 -20.07 0.55 14.23
C TYR A 120 -20.86 1.48 15.16
N GLU A 121 -21.97 1.01 15.74
CA GLU A 121 -22.75 1.80 16.72
C GLU A 121 -21.93 2.17 17.95
N LYS A 122 -21.14 1.23 18.46
CA LYS A 122 -20.21 1.44 19.57
C LYS A 122 -19.13 2.46 19.21
N ALA A 123 -18.53 2.38 18.02
CA ALA A 123 -17.55 3.34 17.54
C ALA A 123 -18.17 4.74 17.34
N GLN A 124 -19.40 4.83 16.84
CA GLN A 124 -20.12 6.10 16.72
C GLN A 124 -20.46 6.73 18.08
N SER A 125 -20.85 5.94 19.08
CA SER A 125 -21.15 6.46 20.42
C SER A 125 -19.93 7.06 21.12
N SER A 126 -18.73 6.66 20.69
CA SER A 126 -17.45 7.07 21.27
C SER A 126 -16.82 8.30 20.57
N ILE A 127 -17.55 8.99 19.69
CA ILE A 127 -17.08 10.20 18.99
C ILE A 127 -16.89 11.34 20.01
N LYS A 128 -15.70 11.36 20.61
CA LYS A 128 -15.12 12.53 21.29
C LYS A 128 -14.18 13.25 20.33
N GLU A 129 -13.93 14.53 20.55
CA GLU A 129 -13.12 15.36 19.66
C GLU A 129 -11.65 14.92 19.62
N ASN A 130 -11.27 14.03 18.69
CA ASN A 130 -9.89 13.72 18.35
C ASN A 130 -9.39 14.72 17.28
N SER A 131 -8.13 15.18 17.41
CA SER A 131 -7.50 16.12 16.48
C SER A 131 -7.47 15.62 15.03
N ASP A 132 -7.22 14.33 14.79
CA ASP A 132 -7.20 13.76 13.43
C ASP A 132 -8.59 13.69 12.81
N TYR A 133 -9.62 13.41 13.62
CA TYR A 133 -11.02 13.47 13.18
C TYR A 133 -11.41 14.90 12.77
N GLN A 134 -11.04 15.91 13.56
CA GLN A 134 -11.31 17.32 13.24
C GLN A 134 -10.56 17.79 12.00
N LYS A 135 -9.31 17.34 11.82
CA LYS A 135 -8.54 17.60 10.60
C LYS A 135 -9.19 16.97 9.37
N MET A 136 -9.54 15.69 9.45
CA MET A 136 -10.25 15.02 8.36
C MET A 136 -11.56 15.73 8.04
N LYS A 137 -12.37 16.09 9.04
CA LYS A 137 -13.64 16.79 8.85
C LYS A 137 -13.48 18.18 8.20
N SER A 138 -12.45 18.94 8.56
CA SER A 138 -12.21 20.27 7.99
C SER A 138 -11.67 20.20 6.55
N GLU A 139 -10.90 19.16 6.21
CA GLU A 139 -10.33 18.96 4.88
C GLU A 139 -11.28 18.22 3.93
N LEU A 140 -12.20 17.40 4.44
CA LEU A 140 -13.04 16.47 3.66
C LEU A 140 -13.75 17.16 2.49
N ASN A 141 -14.37 18.32 2.70
CA ASN A 141 -15.06 19.05 1.62
C ASN A 141 -14.11 19.42 0.47
N SER A 142 -12.92 19.93 0.78
CA SER A 142 -11.92 20.27 -0.24
C SER A 142 -11.41 19.03 -0.98
N VAL A 143 -11.14 17.95 -0.23
CA VAL A 143 -10.68 16.67 -0.80
C VAL A 143 -11.76 16.03 -1.66
N MET A 144 -13.05 16.13 -1.30
CA MET A 144 -14.16 15.62 -2.10
C MET A 144 -14.33 16.36 -3.43
N ILE A 145 -14.13 17.68 -3.44
CA ILE A 145 -14.13 18.47 -4.68
C ILE A 145 -12.98 18.03 -5.58
N GLU A 146 -11.78 17.92 -5.01
CA GLU A 146 -10.61 17.46 -5.74
C GLU A 146 -10.79 16.03 -6.27
N LEU A 147 -11.31 15.13 -5.42
CA LEU A 147 -11.63 13.75 -5.76
C LEU A 147 -12.46 13.71 -7.03
N TRP A 148 -13.58 14.43 -7.04
CA TRP A 148 -14.53 14.42 -8.14
C TRP A 148 -13.90 14.84 -9.48
N LEU A 149 -13.08 15.88 -9.46
CA LEU A 149 -12.34 16.38 -10.63
C LEU A 149 -11.27 15.38 -11.10
N ASN A 150 -10.69 14.63 -10.17
CA ASN A 150 -9.59 13.70 -10.41
C ASN A 150 -10.00 12.23 -10.60
N LEU A 151 -11.29 11.91 -10.46
CA LEU A 151 -11.80 10.58 -10.75
C LEU A 151 -11.61 10.20 -12.23
N ASN A 152 -11.14 8.98 -12.48
CA ASN A 152 -11.08 8.42 -13.81
C ASN A 152 -12.50 8.27 -14.37
N PHE A 153 -12.60 8.31 -15.70
CA PHE A 153 -13.89 8.36 -16.39
C PHE A 153 -14.79 7.14 -16.11
N SER A 154 -14.23 6.02 -15.67
CA SER A 154 -14.99 4.79 -15.39
C SER A 154 -15.62 4.82 -14.01
N LEU A 155 -14.81 5.15 -13.01
CA LEU A 155 -15.24 5.27 -11.63
C LEU A 155 -16.20 6.47 -11.45
N ARG A 156 -15.93 7.59 -12.12
CA ARG A 156 -16.83 8.75 -12.15
C ARG A 156 -18.22 8.37 -12.67
N GLU A 157 -18.29 7.68 -13.81
CA GLU A 157 -19.57 7.28 -14.40
C GLU A 157 -20.36 6.33 -13.49
N PHE A 158 -19.68 5.39 -12.85
CA PHE A 158 -20.29 4.49 -11.87
C PHE A 158 -20.85 5.23 -10.67
N ILE A 159 -20.07 6.11 -10.06
CA ILE A 159 -20.52 6.87 -8.89
C ILE A 159 -21.68 7.80 -9.26
N THR A 160 -21.65 8.44 -10.43
CA THR A 160 -22.79 9.25 -10.91
C THR A 160 -24.06 8.42 -11.15
N TYR A 161 -23.95 7.15 -11.54
CA TYR A 161 -25.13 6.29 -11.65
C TYR A 161 -25.68 5.84 -10.29
N LEU A 162 -24.82 5.71 -9.28
CA LEU A 162 -25.24 5.32 -7.93
C LEU A 162 -25.77 6.50 -7.10
N ILE A 163 -25.12 7.65 -7.20
CA ILE A 163 -25.38 8.86 -6.42
C ILE A 163 -26.17 9.82 -7.30
N LYS A 164 -27.44 10.03 -7.00
CA LYS A 164 -28.27 11.02 -7.71
C LYS A 164 -27.74 12.42 -7.43
N ASP A 165 -27.95 13.37 -8.36
CA ASP A 165 -27.34 14.71 -8.39
C ASP A 165 -27.46 15.56 -7.09
N ASN A 166 -28.33 15.19 -6.14
CA ASN A 166 -28.58 15.93 -4.89
C ASN A 166 -27.94 15.32 -3.63
N GLU A 167 -27.13 14.27 -3.76
CA GLU A 167 -26.64 13.50 -2.60
C GLU A 167 -25.16 13.73 -2.25
N HIS A 168 -24.51 14.76 -2.80
CA HIS A 168 -23.10 15.06 -2.47
C HIS A 168 -22.88 15.34 -0.99
N GLU A 169 -23.79 16.06 -0.33
CA GLU A 169 -23.71 16.33 1.11
C GLU A 169 -23.89 15.04 1.93
N LEU A 170 -24.85 14.21 1.53
CA LEU A 170 -25.07 12.90 2.15
C LEU A 170 -23.84 12.01 2.00
N LEU A 171 -23.23 11.97 0.82
CA LEU A 171 -21.98 11.24 0.55
C LEU A 171 -20.86 11.68 1.51
N THR A 172 -20.61 12.98 1.60
CA THR A 172 -19.63 13.56 2.52
C THR A 172 -19.94 13.16 3.97
N GLN A 173 -21.21 13.21 4.38
CA GLN A 173 -21.64 12.82 5.71
C GLN A 173 -21.37 11.33 5.99
N LYS A 174 -21.71 10.43 5.06
CA LYS A 174 -21.48 8.99 5.21
C LYS A 174 -19.98 8.67 5.31
N ILE A 175 -19.16 9.27 4.45
CA ILE A 175 -17.70 9.12 4.51
C ILE A 175 -17.16 9.62 5.84
N SER A 176 -17.59 10.80 6.29
CA SER A 176 -17.15 11.39 7.56
C SER A 176 -17.49 10.50 8.76
N LYS A 177 -18.68 9.90 8.78
CA LYS A 177 -19.10 8.97 9.83
C LYS A 177 -18.25 7.70 9.83
N VAL A 178 -18.14 7.03 8.66
CA VAL A 178 -17.39 5.77 8.54
C VAL A 178 -15.91 5.95 8.85
N LEU A 179 -15.25 6.88 8.16
CA LEU A 179 -13.83 7.14 8.34
C LEU A 179 -13.54 7.78 9.69
N GLY A 180 -14.44 8.63 10.19
CA GLY A 180 -14.32 9.22 11.51
C GLY A 180 -14.36 8.17 12.62
N SER A 181 -15.33 7.25 12.58
CA SER A 181 -15.39 6.12 13.51
C SER A 181 -14.13 5.26 13.46
N LEU A 182 -13.55 5.04 12.27
CA LEU A 182 -12.28 4.30 12.13
C LEU A 182 -11.12 5.05 12.79
N LEU A 183 -10.92 6.32 12.47
CA LEU A 183 -9.79 7.11 12.99
C LEU A 183 -9.87 7.37 14.49
N LEU A 184 -11.08 7.41 15.04
CA LEU A 184 -11.28 7.54 16.49
C LEU A 184 -10.91 6.27 17.24
N GLN A 185 -11.29 5.12 16.69
CA GLN A 185 -11.01 3.83 17.29
C GLN A 185 -9.54 3.40 17.09
N TYR A 186 -8.94 3.78 15.95
CA TYR A 186 -7.60 3.38 15.51
C TYR A 186 -6.79 4.60 15.03
N PRO A 187 -6.42 5.53 15.94
CA PRO A 187 -5.69 6.75 15.59
C PRO A 187 -4.31 6.47 14.96
N GLU A 188 -3.72 5.32 15.25
CA GLU A 188 -2.46 4.87 14.66
C GLU A 188 -2.54 4.62 13.14
N ILE A 189 -3.73 4.53 12.55
CA ILE A 189 -3.85 4.48 11.09
C ILE A 189 -3.52 5.86 10.49
N GLY A 190 -4.02 6.92 11.12
CA GLY A 190 -3.92 8.30 10.63
C GLY A 190 -4.73 8.56 9.36
N TYR A 191 -4.86 9.84 9.01
CA TYR A 191 -5.65 10.32 7.89
C TYR A 191 -4.84 10.62 6.61
N SER A 192 -5.39 10.21 5.45
CA SER A 192 -4.97 10.50 4.07
C SER A 192 -6.16 10.62 3.12
N SER A 193 -5.97 11.26 1.95
CA SER A 193 -7.01 11.36 0.91
C SER A 193 -7.32 10.01 0.24
N ASP A 194 -6.37 9.08 0.16
CA ASP A 194 -6.59 7.75 -0.41
C ASP A 194 -7.61 6.94 0.42
N GLN A 195 -7.69 7.16 1.74
CA GLN A 195 -8.72 6.55 2.59
C GLN A 195 -10.13 7.02 2.27
N ILE A 196 -10.30 8.29 1.87
CA ILE A 196 -11.60 8.81 1.42
C ILE A 196 -12.03 8.06 0.17
N LEU A 197 -11.10 7.82 -0.77
CA LEU A 197 -11.36 7.08 -1.99
C LEU A 197 -11.72 5.61 -1.71
N ILE A 198 -10.99 4.93 -0.82
CA ILE A 198 -11.32 3.55 -0.39
C ILE A 198 -12.70 3.52 0.30
N THR A 199 -12.97 4.47 1.20
CA THR A 199 -14.26 4.55 1.92
C THR A 199 -15.41 4.77 0.95
N LEU A 200 -15.26 5.69 -0.01
CA LEU A 200 -16.24 5.93 -1.08
C LEU A 200 -16.47 4.67 -1.91
N PHE A 201 -15.40 3.97 -2.30
CA PHE A 201 -15.48 2.74 -3.06
C PHE A 201 -16.24 1.65 -2.31
N LEU A 202 -15.95 1.45 -1.02
CA LEU A 202 -16.66 0.47 -0.18
C LEU A 202 -18.14 0.84 -0.02
N LEU A 203 -18.46 2.12 0.25
CA LEU A 203 -19.84 2.61 0.36
C LEU A 203 -20.65 2.45 -0.94
N CYS A 204 -20.01 2.27 -2.10
CA CYS A 204 -20.74 1.90 -3.32
C CYS A 204 -21.34 0.49 -3.25
N PHE A 205 -20.81 -0.40 -2.39
CA PHE A 205 -21.19 -1.81 -2.29
C PHE A 205 -21.66 -2.23 -0.88
N SER A 206 -21.62 -1.33 0.10
CA SER A 206 -21.86 -1.64 1.50
C SER A 206 -22.68 -0.56 2.22
N SER A 207 -23.32 -0.93 3.32
CA SER A 207 -23.81 0.02 4.32
C SER A 207 -22.63 0.71 5.03
N GLU A 208 -22.93 1.75 5.83
CA GLU A 208 -21.90 2.42 6.63
C GLU A 208 -21.22 1.47 7.62
N ALA A 209 -22.00 0.65 8.32
CA ALA A 209 -21.48 -0.32 9.30
C ALA A 209 -20.58 -1.38 8.65
N SER A 210 -21.01 -1.90 7.51
CA SER A 210 -20.21 -2.86 6.75
C SER A 210 -18.96 -2.21 6.13
N ALA A 211 -19.04 -0.95 5.66
CA ALA A 211 -17.88 -0.20 5.20
C ALA A 211 -16.86 -0.02 6.32
N TYR A 212 -17.31 0.37 7.51
CA TYR A 212 -16.48 0.51 8.71
C TYR A 212 -15.78 -0.80 9.06
N ALA A 213 -16.54 -1.90 9.17
CA ALA A 213 -15.98 -3.21 9.49
C ALA A 213 -14.97 -3.68 8.42
N LEU A 214 -15.26 -3.49 7.14
CA LEU A 214 -14.33 -3.83 6.05
C LEU A 214 -13.07 -2.95 6.05
N LEU A 215 -13.17 -1.66 6.38
CA LEU A 215 -12.00 -0.80 6.60
C LEU A 215 -11.17 -1.29 7.79
N THR A 216 -11.82 -1.69 8.88
CA THR A 216 -11.13 -2.28 10.03
C THR A 216 -10.38 -3.55 9.62
N VAL A 217 -11.01 -4.46 8.86
CA VAL A 217 -10.33 -5.66 8.33
C VAL A 217 -9.16 -5.29 7.41
N LEU A 218 -9.35 -4.32 6.52
CA LEU A 218 -8.30 -3.87 5.61
C LEU A 218 -7.08 -3.40 6.39
N TYR A 219 -7.26 -2.54 7.39
CA TYR A 219 -6.12 -2.05 8.16
C TYR A 219 -5.60 -3.08 9.15
N SER A 220 -6.43 -3.83 9.87
CA SER A 220 -5.95 -4.76 10.89
C SER A 220 -5.27 -6.02 10.32
N ASN A 221 -5.78 -6.55 9.19
CA ASN A 221 -5.44 -7.90 8.73
C ASN A 221 -4.73 -7.91 7.36
N ILE A 222 -4.95 -6.91 6.51
CA ILE A 222 -4.54 -6.94 5.11
C ILE A 222 -3.38 -5.97 4.85
N ILE A 223 -3.55 -4.69 5.20
CA ILE A 223 -2.58 -3.63 4.92
C ILE A 223 -1.43 -3.73 5.92
N PRO A 224 -0.17 -3.81 5.45
CA PRO A 224 0.98 -3.76 6.33
C PRO A 224 1.05 -2.45 7.13
N PHE A 225 1.27 -2.54 8.44
CA PHE A 225 1.27 -1.38 9.36
C PHE A 225 2.23 -0.25 8.98
N ASN A 226 3.38 -0.60 8.41
CA ASN A 226 4.39 0.34 7.90
C ASN A 226 3.89 1.18 6.71
N THR A 227 2.78 0.80 6.06
CA THR A 227 2.16 1.57 4.97
C THR A 227 1.04 2.50 5.45
N TYR A 228 0.75 2.55 6.76
CA TYR A 228 -0.31 3.40 7.29
C TYR A 228 0.01 4.89 7.14
N PRO A 229 -0.98 5.74 6.83
CA PRO A 229 -0.78 7.19 6.71
C PRO A 229 -0.07 7.88 7.88
N SER A 230 -0.34 7.47 9.13
CA SER A 230 0.32 8.05 10.30
C SER A 230 1.83 7.75 10.32
N GLN A 231 2.22 6.55 9.90
CA GLN A 231 3.62 6.10 9.89
C GLN A 231 4.36 6.74 8.72
N LEU A 232 3.70 6.86 7.57
CA LEU A 232 4.23 7.56 6.40
C LEU A 232 4.58 9.02 6.67
N LYS A 233 3.89 9.68 7.60
CA LYS A 233 4.21 11.06 8.02
C LYS A 233 5.49 11.14 8.86
N LYS A 234 5.84 10.07 9.59
CA LYS A 234 7.04 10.02 10.45
C LYS A 234 8.28 9.64 9.65
N THR A 235 8.16 8.60 8.84
CA THR A 235 9.23 8.07 8.01
C THR A 235 8.64 7.64 6.67
N PRO A 236 9.07 8.23 5.54
CA PRO A 236 8.64 7.78 4.22
C PRO A 236 8.87 6.27 4.08
N TYR A 237 7.81 5.52 3.79
CA TYR A 237 7.95 4.09 3.55
C TYR A 237 8.54 3.86 2.16
N ASP A 238 9.67 3.16 2.10
CA ASP A 238 10.25 2.70 0.86
C ASP A 238 9.51 1.44 0.37
N TYR A 239 8.77 1.58 -0.73
CA TYR A 239 8.03 0.50 -1.38
C TYR A 239 8.94 -0.46 -2.18
N LEU A 240 10.23 -0.52 -1.85
CA LEU A 240 11.19 -1.42 -2.48
C LEU A 240 10.80 -2.89 -2.29
N ASN A 241 10.31 -3.26 -1.11
CA ASN A 241 9.86 -4.63 -0.84
C ASN A 241 8.71 -5.05 -1.77
N GLU A 242 7.69 -4.20 -1.92
CA GLU A 242 6.58 -4.45 -2.85
C GLU A 242 7.03 -4.42 -4.30
N THR A 243 7.98 -3.55 -4.63
CA THR A 243 8.60 -3.52 -5.97
C THR A 243 9.28 -4.83 -6.29
N GLU A 244 10.04 -5.40 -5.36
CA GLU A 244 10.70 -6.69 -5.54
C GLU A 244 9.70 -7.85 -5.57
N LYS A 245 8.64 -7.85 -4.74
CA LYS A 245 7.56 -8.84 -4.81
C LYS A 245 6.83 -8.82 -6.15
N VAL A 246 6.49 -7.65 -6.67
CA VAL A 246 5.88 -7.50 -8.00
C VAL A 246 6.85 -7.96 -9.09
N SER A 247 8.13 -7.59 -8.98
CA SER A 247 9.18 -8.04 -9.91
C SER A 247 9.35 -9.57 -9.91
N GLN A 248 9.30 -10.20 -8.73
CA GLN A 248 9.35 -11.65 -8.56
C GLN A 248 8.18 -12.33 -9.29
N VAL A 249 6.96 -11.78 -9.20
CA VAL A 249 5.81 -12.33 -9.94
C VAL A 249 6.00 -12.19 -11.45
N LEU A 250 6.48 -11.04 -11.90
CA LEU A 250 6.80 -10.80 -13.30
C LEU A 250 7.83 -11.81 -13.85
N GLU A 251 8.88 -12.09 -13.08
CA GLU A 251 9.91 -13.06 -13.44
C GLU A 251 9.39 -14.50 -13.40
N GLN A 252 8.77 -14.92 -12.29
CA GLN A 252 8.46 -16.32 -12.03
C GLN A 252 7.16 -16.79 -12.72
N ALA A 253 6.07 -16.03 -12.63
CA ALA A 253 4.78 -16.45 -13.19
C ALA A 253 4.74 -16.25 -14.71
N PHE A 254 5.25 -15.10 -15.17
CA PHE A 254 5.17 -14.72 -16.58
C PHE A 254 6.45 -15.00 -17.36
N LYS A 255 7.48 -15.58 -16.72
CA LYS A 255 8.74 -16.00 -17.35
C LYS A 255 9.46 -14.85 -18.07
N LEU A 256 9.32 -13.62 -17.58
CA LEU A 256 10.09 -12.49 -18.10
C LEU A 256 11.56 -12.69 -17.75
N LYS A 257 12.45 -12.41 -18.71
CA LYS A 257 13.89 -12.50 -18.46
C LYS A 257 14.30 -11.44 -17.46
N GLN A 258 15.36 -11.69 -16.67
CA GLN A 258 15.85 -10.70 -15.70
C GLN A 258 16.15 -9.34 -16.34
N SER A 259 16.69 -9.32 -17.56
CA SER A 259 16.93 -8.10 -18.34
C SER A 259 15.65 -7.33 -18.68
N GLU A 260 14.52 -8.02 -18.85
CA GLU A 260 13.21 -7.44 -19.12
C GLU A 260 12.59 -6.88 -17.84
N VAL A 261 12.71 -7.59 -16.72
CA VAL A 261 12.29 -7.12 -15.40
C VAL A 261 13.04 -5.83 -15.03
N THR A 262 14.35 -5.74 -15.34
CA THR A 262 15.14 -4.52 -15.14
C THR A 262 14.56 -3.30 -15.86
N LEU A 263 13.87 -3.47 -17.00
CA LEU A 263 13.23 -2.36 -17.73
C LEU A 263 11.97 -1.85 -17.02
N VAL A 264 11.27 -2.72 -16.27
CA VAL A 264 10.03 -2.38 -15.56
C VAL A 264 10.30 -1.82 -14.16
N LYS A 265 11.39 -2.23 -13.52
CA LYS A 265 11.77 -1.78 -12.17
C LYS A 265 11.78 -0.25 -11.98
N PRO A 266 12.30 0.58 -12.89
CA PRO A 266 12.22 2.04 -12.76
C PRO A 266 10.79 2.56 -12.68
N PHE A 267 9.87 2.03 -13.48
CA PHE A 267 8.45 2.40 -13.41
C PHE A 267 7.84 1.98 -12.06
N LEU A 268 8.09 0.74 -11.62
CA LEU A 268 7.60 0.25 -10.33
C LEU A 268 8.08 1.12 -9.17
N ARG A 269 9.39 1.37 -9.06
CA ARG A 269 9.97 2.19 -7.98
C ARG A 269 9.33 3.57 -7.90
N ASN A 270 9.03 4.20 -9.03
CA ASN A 270 8.47 5.55 -9.07
C ASN A 270 6.95 5.59 -8.88
N ARG A 271 6.21 4.58 -9.32
CA ARG A 271 4.74 4.66 -9.41
C ARG A 271 3.99 3.68 -8.50
N ILE A 272 4.62 2.62 -8.00
CA ILE A 272 3.93 1.55 -7.25
C ILE A 272 3.17 2.08 -6.03
N SER A 273 3.70 3.10 -5.33
CA SER A 273 3.04 3.72 -4.16
C SER A 273 1.67 4.30 -4.51
N ARG A 274 1.50 4.82 -5.74
CA ARG A 274 0.23 5.37 -6.24
C ARG A 274 -0.82 4.29 -6.45
N TYR A 275 -0.40 3.07 -6.74
CA TYR A 275 -1.29 1.93 -6.85
C TYR A 275 -1.56 1.32 -5.48
N ILE A 276 -0.55 1.15 -4.62
CA ILE A 276 -0.74 0.46 -3.33
C ILE A 276 -1.68 1.21 -2.40
N GLN A 277 -1.47 2.52 -2.22
CA GLN A 277 -2.21 3.30 -1.21
C GLN A 277 -3.74 3.29 -1.42
N PRO A 278 -4.28 3.53 -2.62
CA PRO A 278 -5.71 3.43 -2.90
C PRO A 278 -6.13 2.04 -3.43
N PHE A 279 -5.28 1.01 -3.34
CA PHE A 279 -5.54 -0.32 -3.93
C PHE A 279 -5.92 -0.27 -5.42
N GLY A 280 -5.27 0.62 -6.17
CA GLY A 280 -5.46 0.77 -7.62
C GLY A 280 -6.79 1.43 -7.99
N ILE A 281 -7.62 1.80 -7.00
CA ILE A 281 -8.81 2.61 -7.24
C ILE A 281 -8.34 3.90 -7.92
N ASN A 282 -9.08 4.32 -8.93
CA ASN A 282 -8.78 5.47 -9.77
C ASN A 282 -7.68 5.26 -10.83
N PHE A 283 -6.90 4.18 -10.77
CA PHE A 283 -5.85 3.87 -11.76
C PHE A 283 -6.24 2.83 -12.80
N PHE A 284 -7.33 2.10 -12.56
CA PHE A 284 -7.89 1.13 -13.49
C PHE A 284 -9.36 1.44 -13.82
N LEU A 285 -9.89 0.79 -14.87
CA LEU A 285 -11.34 0.76 -15.11
C LEU A 285 -12.07 0.19 -13.88
N LEU A 286 -13.37 0.48 -13.76
CA LEU A 286 -14.15 0.06 -12.59
C LEU A 286 -14.12 -1.47 -12.48
N GLN A 287 -14.37 -2.16 -13.59
CA GLN A 287 -14.40 -3.62 -13.63
C GLN A 287 -13.10 -4.23 -13.06
N THR A 288 -11.95 -3.68 -13.45
CA THR A 288 -10.64 -4.13 -12.98
C THR A 288 -10.42 -3.77 -11.50
N SER A 289 -10.79 -2.55 -11.09
CA SER A 289 -10.66 -2.11 -9.68
C SER A 289 -11.51 -2.97 -8.75
N PHE A 290 -12.74 -3.30 -9.16
CA PHE A 290 -13.63 -4.20 -8.46
C PHE A 290 -13.04 -5.62 -8.36
N PHE A 291 -12.48 -6.16 -9.45
CA PHE A 291 -11.81 -7.46 -9.40
C PHE A 291 -10.66 -7.46 -8.38
N PHE A 292 -9.83 -6.42 -8.36
CA PHE A 292 -8.70 -6.29 -7.42
C PHE A 292 -9.21 -6.30 -5.98
N PHE A 293 -10.19 -5.45 -5.66
CA PHE A 293 -10.80 -5.39 -4.33
C PHE A 293 -11.44 -6.72 -3.91
N ASN A 294 -12.08 -7.41 -4.84
CA ASN A 294 -12.68 -8.71 -4.57
C ASN A 294 -11.61 -9.75 -4.18
N GLN A 295 -10.45 -9.77 -4.88
CA GLN A 295 -9.33 -10.65 -4.52
C GLN A 295 -8.68 -10.29 -3.18
N VAL A 296 -8.70 -9.00 -2.82
CA VAL A 296 -8.19 -8.52 -1.52
C VAL A 296 -9.09 -9.00 -0.38
N LEU A 297 -10.40 -8.83 -0.52
CA LEU A 297 -11.36 -9.05 0.58
C LEU A 297 -11.85 -10.50 0.72
N LEU A 298 -11.83 -11.31 -0.35
CA LEU A 298 -12.23 -12.72 -0.28
C LEU A 298 -11.19 -13.65 0.38
N GLY A 299 -9.95 -13.16 0.56
CA GLY A 299 -8.89 -13.93 1.20
C GLY A 299 -8.07 -13.06 2.15
N PRO A 300 -8.62 -12.59 3.28
CA PRO A 300 -8.01 -11.56 4.10
C PRO A 300 -6.61 -11.91 4.61
N THR A 301 -6.30 -13.18 4.83
CA THR A 301 -4.95 -13.64 5.22
C THR A 301 -3.89 -13.47 4.12
N LEU A 302 -4.32 -13.51 2.85
CA LEU A 302 -3.48 -13.37 1.67
C LEU A 302 -3.86 -12.13 0.85
N GLY A 303 -4.69 -11.24 1.39
CA GLY A 303 -5.37 -10.20 0.60
C GLY A 303 -4.40 -9.24 -0.06
N TYR A 304 -3.36 -8.82 0.68
CA TYR A 304 -2.31 -7.95 0.18
C TYR A 304 -1.41 -8.64 -0.84
N ASP A 305 -1.11 -9.91 -0.63
CA ASP A 305 -0.32 -10.70 -1.57
C ASP A 305 -1.08 -10.92 -2.89
N ASN A 306 -2.39 -11.19 -2.80
CA ASN A 306 -3.29 -11.28 -3.95
C ASN A 306 -3.36 -9.96 -4.71
N TYR A 307 -3.36 -8.83 -3.99
CA TYR A 307 -3.33 -7.51 -4.58
C TYR A 307 -2.04 -7.26 -5.38
N LEU A 308 -0.87 -7.56 -4.81
CA LEU A 308 0.43 -7.43 -5.50
C LEU A 308 0.51 -8.33 -6.74
N LYS A 309 -0.07 -9.54 -6.68
CA LYS A 309 -0.20 -10.45 -7.83
C LYS A 309 -1.11 -9.90 -8.92
N CYS A 310 -2.22 -9.26 -8.57
CA CYS A 310 -3.10 -8.56 -9.51
C CYS A 310 -2.36 -7.38 -10.17
N LEU A 311 -1.60 -6.59 -9.39
CA LEU A 311 -0.76 -5.52 -9.93
C LEU A 311 0.30 -6.05 -10.90
N ALA A 312 1.03 -7.10 -10.54
CA ALA A 312 2.01 -7.72 -11.44
C ALA A 312 1.35 -8.20 -12.74
N SER A 313 0.17 -8.82 -12.65
CA SER A 313 -0.62 -9.22 -13.82
C SER A 313 -0.99 -8.03 -14.72
N SER A 314 -1.27 -6.86 -14.15
CA SER A 314 -1.58 -5.64 -14.90
C SER A 314 -0.39 -5.01 -15.59
N PHE A 315 0.77 -5.01 -14.93
CA PHE A 315 2.01 -4.54 -15.52
C PHE A 315 2.52 -5.49 -16.60
N TYR A 316 2.29 -6.79 -16.45
CA TYR A 316 2.57 -7.75 -17.52
C TYR A 316 1.72 -7.50 -18.77
N VAL A 317 0.41 -7.22 -18.62
CA VAL A 317 -0.46 -6.87 -19.76
C VAL A 317 0.01 -5.61 -20.48
N SER A 318 0.63 -4.67 -19.75
CA SER A 318 1.11 -3.39 -20.30
C SER A 318 2.64 -3.36 -20.48
N PHE A 319 3.29 -4.53 -20.53
CA PHE A 319 4.74 -4.64 -20.50
C PHE A 319 5.40 -3.96 -21.71
N ASP A 320 4.81 -4.16 -22.90
CA ASP A 320 5.32 -3.57 -24.14
C ASP A 320 5.24 -2.04 -24.10
N GLU A 321 4.17 -1.48 -23.53
CA GLU A 321 4.03 -0.04 -23.33
C GLU A 321 5.03 0.50 -22.30
N ILE A 322 5.21 -0.19 -21.17
CA ILE A 322 6.21 0.19 -20.15
C ILE A 322 7.61 0.22 -20.77
N LYS A 323 7.92 -0.78 -21.60
CA LYS A 323 9.19 -0.88 -22.32
C LYS A 323 9.36 0.23 -23.36
N GLN A 324 8.31 0.56 -24.11
CA GLN A 324 8.35 1.55 -25.17
C GLN A 324 8.50 2.99 -24.63
N PHE A 325 7.75 3.33 -23.59
CA PHE A 325 7.64 4.69 -23.05
C PHE A 325 8.59 4.91 -21.86
N ASN A 326 9.76 4.27 -21.86
CA ASN A 326 10.71 4.33 -20.75
C ASN A 326 10.85 5.77 -20.20
N GLN A 327 10.58 5.96 -18.91
CA GLN A 327 10.55 7.24 -18.17
C GLN A 327 9.33 8.17 -18.39
N GLN A 328 8.49 7.94 -19.39
CA GLN A 328 7.23 8.65 -19.63
C GLN A 328 6.09 8.01 -18.83
N PHE A 329 6.18 8.15 -17.51
CA PHE A 329 5.32 7.39 -16.59
C PHE A 329 3.85 7.80 -16.67
N GLU A 330 3.51 9.07 -16.90
CA GLU A 330 2.13 9.52 -17.09
C GLU A 330 1.49 8.84 -18.31
N GLU A 331 2.22 8.74 -19.42
CA GLU A 331 1.77 8.03 -20.61
C GLU A 331 1.54 6.55 -20.33
N ILE A 332 2.45 5.90 -19.60
CA ILE A 332 2.34 4.48 -19.20
C ILE A 332 1.08 4.26 -18.35
N GLU A 333 0.86 5.05 -17.29
CA GLU A 333 -0.35 4.96 -16.47
C GLU A 333 -1.62 5.19 -17.30
N GLY A 334 -1.55 6.15 -18.21
CA GLY A 334 -2.59 6.42 -19.19
C GLY A 334 -2.91 5.21 -20.07
N GLN A 335 -1.91 4.42 -20.47
CA GLN A 335 -2.10 3.17 -21.20
C GLN A 335 -2.63 2.05 -20.31
N ILE A 336 -2.08 1.88 -19.10
CA ILE A 336 -2.53 0.86 -18.12
C ILE A 336 -4.02 1.02 -17.84
N MET A 337 -4.46 2.22 -17.45
CA MET A 337 -5.87 2.51 -17.16
C MET A 337 -6.79 2.18 -18.35
N LYS A 338 -6.30 2.38 -19.56
CA LYS A 338 -7.04 2.21 -20.80
C LYS A 338 -7.06 0.75 -21.26
N GLY A 339 -5.93 0.07 -21.21
CA GLY A 339 -5.66 -1.22 -21.84
C GLY A 339 -5.92 -2.43 -20.93
N VAL A 340 -5.82 -2.26 -19.62
CA VAL A 340 -5.97 -3.36 -18.67
C VAL A 340 -7.44 -3.64 -18.35
N SER A 341 -7.96 -4.74 -18.90
CA SER A 341 -9.30 -5.26 -18.60
C SER A 341 -9.28 -6.36 -17.56
N SER A 342 -10.35 -6.49 -16.77
CA SER A 342 -10.47 -7.51 -15.72
C SER A 342 -10.28 -8.94 -16.24
N GLY A 343 -10.85 -9.29 -17.41
CA GLY A 343 -10.74 -10.65 -17.97
C GLY A 343 -9.30 -11.03 -18.36
N MET A 344 -8.48 -10.06 -18.76
CA MET A 344 -7.04 -10.28 -18.97
C MET A 344 -6.33 -10.53 -17.65
N ILE A 345 -6.66 -9.75 -16.61
CA ILE A 345 -6.09 -9.92 -15.28
C ILE A 345 -6.50 -11.25 -14.67
N GLU A 346 -7.76 -11.63 -14.73
CA GLU A 346 -8.26 -12.88 -14.17
C GLU A 346 -7.51 -14.08 -14.76
N LYS A 347 -7.34 -14.12 -16.09
CA LYS A 347 -6.56 -15.15 -16.77
C LYS A 347 -5.10 -15.19 -16.29
N ASN A 348 -4.46 -14.03 -16.18
CA ASN A 348 -3.05 -13.94 -15.79
C ASN A 348 -2.84 -14.21 -14.29
N TYR A 349 -3.76 -13.79 -13.44
CA TYR A 349 -3.75 -13.97 -11.99
C TYR A 349 -3.72 -15.45 -11.61
N VAL A 350 -4.43 -16.33 -12.34
CA VAL A 350 -4.37 -17.78 -12.12
C VAL A 350 -2.92 -18.31 -12.19
N GLN A 351 -2.08 -17.76 -13.08
CA GLN A 351 -0.68 -18.16 -13.23
C GLN A 351 0.19 -17.73 -12.04
N THR A 352 -0.23 -16.69 -11.31
CA THR A 352 0.50 -16.15 -10.15
C THR A 352 0.21 -16.90 -8.84
N LYS A 353 -0.80 -17.78 -8.82
CA LYS A 353 -1.26 -18.46 -7.59
C LYS A 353 -0.18 -19.35 -6.96
N LEU A 354 0.75 -19.89 -7.76
CA LEU A 354 1.84 -20.73 -7.27
C LEU A 354 2.94 -19.95 -6.54
N ILE A 355 2.96 -18.62 -6.67
CA ILE A 355 3.96 -17.77 -6.01
C ILE A 355 3.48 -17.48 -4.60
N ILE A 356 4.30 -17.83 -3.62
CA ILE A 356 4.01 -17.62 -2.20
C ILE A 356 4.96 -16.53 -1.70
N PHE A 357 4.40 -15.47 -1.11
CA PHE A 357 5.19 -14.49 -0.39
C PHE A 357 5.26 -14.87 1.09
N LEU A 358 6.35 -14.47 1.77
CA LEU A 358 6.38 -14.54 3.22
C LEU A 358 5.35 -13.58 3.79
N SER A 359 4.55 -14.07 4.75
CA SER A 359 3.55 -13.28 5.45
C SER A 359 4.20 -12.06 6.11
N HIS A 360 3.61 -10.89 5.92
CA HIS A 360 4.04 -9.68 6.62
C HIS A 360 3.60 -9.75 8.09
N GLN A 361 4.37 -9.13 8.98
CA GLN A 361 3.98 -9.04 10.39
C GLN A 361 2.71 -8.18 10.52
N GLN A 362 1.69 -8.71 11.18
CA GLN A 362 0.46 -7.98 11.49
C GLN A 362 0.78 -6.96 12.59
N GLY A 363 0.59 -5.67 12.30
CA GLY A 363 0.99 -4.60 13.21
C GLY A 363 -0.03 -4.24 14.28
N MET A 364 -1.30 -4.60 14.11
CA MET A 364 -2.28 -4.50 15.20
C MET A 364 -2.18 -5.74 16.08
N THR A 365 -1.73 -5.56 17.33
CA THR A 365 -1.81 -6.63 18.33
C THR A 365 -3.29 -6.96 18.58
N GLN A 366 -3.67 -8.22 18.29
CA GLN A 366 -5.02 -8.76 18.49
C GLN A 366 -5.59 -8.57 19.92
N SER A 367 -4.75 -8.17 20.89
CA SER A 367 -5.15 -7.86 22.26
C SER A 367 -6.22 -6.76 22.37
N VAL A 368 -6.39 -5.91 21.36
CA VAL A 368 -7.44 -4.88 21.33
C VAL A 368 -8.76 -5.40 20.76
N ILE A 369 -8.74 -6.46 19.94
CA ILE A 369 -9.89 -6.87 19.12
C ILE A 369 -10.64 -8.10 19.70
N VAL A 370 -10.02 -8.95 20.54
CA VAL A 370 -10.63 -10.25 20.90
C VAL A 370 -10.84 -10.51 22.42
N SER A 371 -10.46 -9.62 23.33
CA SER A 371 -10.61 -9.87 24.78
C SER A 371 -11.25 -8.73 25.57
N ARG A 372 -12.57 -8.55 25.36
CA ARG A 372 -13.46 -8.03 26.42
C ARG A 372 -14.68 -8.94 26.55
N PRO A 373 -14.59 -10.02 27.37
CA PRO A 373 -15.79 -10.63 27.92
C PRO A 373 -16.48 -9.59 28.81
N LEU A 374 -17.79 -9.46 28.62
CA LEU A 374 -18.69 -8.66 29.45
C LEU A 374 -18.70 -9.21 30.90
N GLU A 375 -17.83 -8.70 31.76
CA GLU A 375 -18.08 -8.75 33.21
C GLU A 375 -18.28 -7.35 33.76
N LYS A 376 -19.51 -7.12 34.24
CA LYS A 376 -19.89 -5.96 35.05
C LYS A 376 -19.16 -6.05 36.39
N ASN A 377 -17.95 -5.51 36.49
CA ASN A 377 -17.38 -5.16 37.78
C ASN A 377 -17.28 -3.65 37.90
N LYS A 378 -18.22 -3.12 38.71
CA LYS A 378 -18.06 -1.85 39.42
C LYS A 378 -16.92 -2.06 40.40
N GLU A 379 -15.73 -1.54 40.12
CA GLU A 379 -14.84 -1.12 41.19
C GLU A 379 -13.88 -0.05 40.67
N THR A 380 -14.07 1.12 41.27
CA THR A 380 -13.33 2.36 41.11
C THR A 380 -11.90 2.19 41.60
N HIS A 381 -10.91 2.30 40.73
CA HIS A 381 -9.57 2.75 41.11
C HIS A 381 -9.22 4.00 40.30
N GLN A 382 -9.37 5.16 40.96
CA GLN A 382 -8.92 6.46 40.47
C GLN A 382 -7.40 6.51 40.50
N ILE A 383 -6.76 6.40 39.33
CA ILE A 383 -5.38 6.86 39.18
C ILE A 383 -5.44 8.36 38.93
N LYS A 384 -5.11 9.11 39.97
CA LYS A 384 -5.02 10.57 39.99
C LYS A 384 -3.75 10.98 39.23
N ILE A 385 -3.87 11.30 37.95
CA ILE A 385 -2.80 11.97 37.19
C ILE A 385 -2.99 13.47 37.39
N GLU A 386 -2.14 14.06 38.23
CA GLU A 386 -2.04 15.51 38.40
C GLU A 386 -1.47 16.15 37.13
N PHE A 387 -2.35 16.71 36.29
CA PHE A 387 -1.97 17.74 35.34
C PHE A 387 -2.04 19.09 36.05
N LYS A 388 -0.88 19.74 36.23
CA LYS A 388 -0.80 21.16 36.57
C LYS A 388 -1.51 21.97 35.48
N LYS A 389 -2.56 22.69 35.89
CA LYS A 389 -3.24 23.71 35.08
C LYS A 389 -2.37 24.96 35.02
N ASP A 390 -2.00 25.38 33.83
CA ASP A 390 -1.61 26.76 33.57
C ASP A 390 -2.87 27.63 33.54
N GLU A 391 -3.09 28.36 34.62
CA GLU A 391 -3.96 29.53 34.67
C GLU A 391 -3.28 30.67 33.91
N ASN A 392 -3.66 30.93 32.65
CA ASN A 392 -3.49 32.25 31.99
C ASN A 392 -4.17 32.33 30.61
N ILE A 393 -5.42 31.85 30.50
CA ILE A 393 -6.24 32.12 29.31
C ILE A 393 -7.66 32.48 29.76
N GLN A 394 -7.78 33.63 30.42
CA GLN A 394 -9.10 34.22 30.70
C GLN A 394 -9.02 35.75 30.81
N GLN A 395 -8.44 36.41 29.80
CA GLN A 395 -8.55 37.85 29.55
C GLN A 395 -8.30 38.10 28.07
N ARG A 396 -9.27 37.77 27.21
CA ARG A 396 -9.22 38.16 25.79
C ARG A 396 -10.55 38.10 25.02
N ASN A 397 -11.67 38.34 25.68
CA ASN A 397 -13.00 38.38 25.03
C ASN A 397 -13.82 39.63 25.40
N GLU A 398 -13.17 40.80 25.52
CA GLU A 398 -13.85 42.10 25.58
C GLU A 398 -12.96 43.15 24.91
N GLN A 399 -12.94 43.18 23.57
CA GLN A 399 -12.43 44.29 22.76
C GLN A 399 -12.76 44.01 21.29
N ASP A 400 -14.03 44.14 20.92
CA ASP A 400 -14.46 44.10 19.51
C ASP A 400 -15.59 45.11 19.20
N ASP A 401 -15.71 46.18 19.98
CA ASP A 401 -16.77 47.19 19.78
C ASP A 401 -16.27 48.65 19.61
N ASP A 402 -14.96 48.91 19.51
CA ASP A 402 -14.39 50.27 19.37
C ASP A 402 -13.61 50.52 18.05
N MET A 403 -13.98 49.81 16.99
CA MET A 403 -13.38 49.96 15.65
C MET A 403 -14.31 50.70 14.67
N LEU A 404 -14.95 51.76 15.15
CA LEU A 404 -15.79 52.64 14.33
C LEU A 404 -15.70 54.13 14.73
N GLU A 405 -14.55 54.60 15.20
CA GLU A 405 -14.35 56.04 15.44
C GLU A 405 -12.87 56.48 15.32
N TYR A 406 -12.22 56.19 14.18
CA TYR A 406 -10.90 56.74 13.87
C TYR A 406 -10.75 57.11 12.39
N SER A 407 -11.66 57.95 11.91
CA SER A 407 -11.61 58.51 10.56
C SER A 407 -11.83 60.02 10.52
N VAL A 408 -11.28 60.79 11.48
CA VAL A 408 -11.14 62.25 11.35
C VAL A 408 -9.93 62.70 12.17
N THR A 409 -8.70 62.64 11.62
CA THR A 409 -7.57 63.55 11.92
C THR A 409 -6.25 63.07 11.28
N GLN A 410 -6.14 63.06 9.95
CA GLN A 410 -4.83 63.13 9.29
C GLN A 410 -4.92 63.91 7.97
N SER A 411 -5.18 65.22 8.08
CA SER A 411 -5.15 66.15 6.94
C SER A 411 -3.91 67.08 6.93
N ASN A 412 -3.03 67.03 7.93
CA ASN A 412 -1.91 67.98 8.05
C ASN A 412 -0.51 67.40 7.81
N GLU A 413 -0.32 66.08 7.77
CA GLU A 413 1.00 65.48 7.47
C GLU A 413 1.26 65.26 5.97
N PHE A 414 0.20 65.29 5.14
CA PHE A 414 0.31 65.03 3.70
C PHE A 414 0.94 66.21 2.91
N GLN A 415 0.94 67.43 3.46
CA GLN A 415 1.54 68.59 2.79
C GLN A 415 3.07 68.68 2.97
N ASN A 416 3.65 68.01 3.98
CA ASN A 416 5.10 68.02 4.21
C ASN A 416 5.86 67.01 3.33
N LEU A 417 5.22 65.97 2.81
CA LEU A 417 5.83 65.01 1.88
C LEU A 417 5.94 65.54 0.43
N ARG A 418 5.11 66.51 0.05
CA ARG A 418 5.10 67.09 -1.30
C ARG A 418 6.36 67.90 -1.63
N ARG A 419 7.15 68.31 -0.63
CA ARG A 419 8.40 69.07 -0.81
C ARG A 419 9.66 68.19 -0.92
N LYS A 420 9.59 66.87 -0.65
CA LYS A 420 10.76 65.98 -0.71
C LYS A 420 10.93 65.21 -2.02
N THR A 421 9.93 65.20 -2.89
CA THR A 421 9.92 64.32 -4.08
C THR A 421 10.53 64.95 -5.35
N VAL A 422 10.89 66.24 -5.33
CA VAL A 422 11.47 66.95 -6.50
C VAL A 422 13.01 66.99 -6.47
N GLN A 423 13.67 66.33 -5.52
CA GLN A 423 15.14 66.28 -5.43
C GLN A 423 15.79 64.90 -5.70
N ILE A 424 15.03 63.89 -6.15
CA ILE A 424 15.55 62.51 -6.34
C ILE A 424 15.77 62.14 -7.82
N SER A 425 15.88 63.11 -8.73
CA SER A 425 16.21 62.83 -10.15
C SER A 425 17.69 63.04 -10.51
N GLN A 426 18.57 63.27 -9.51
CA GLN A 426 20.00 63.50 -9.73
C GLN A 426 20.89 62.87 -8.64
N GLN A 427 20.78 61.56 -8.38
CA GLN A 427 21.72 60.88 -7.47
C GLN A 427 22.58 59.79 -8.16
N PRO A 428 23.89 59.74 -7.86
CA PRO A 428 24.89 58.82 -8.44
C PRO A 428 24.85 57.39 -7.84
N GLN A 429 23.69 56.91 -7.40
CA GLN A 429 23.58 55.64 -6.63
C GLN A 429 23.83 54.38 -7.47
N VAL A 430 23.63 54.41 -8.79
CA VAL A 430 23.92 53.25 -9.66
C VAL A 430 25.43 53.01 -9.79
N ASP A 431 26.24 54.06 -9.72
CA ASP A 431 27.70 53.91 -9.74
C ASP A 431 28.23 53.39 -8.39
N GLU A 432 27.55 53.68 -7.28
CA GLU A 432 27.90 53.19 -5.94
C GLU A 432 27.66 51.68 -5.80
N GLU A 433 26.52 51.18 -6.29
CA GLU A 433 26.21 49.74 -6.29
C GLU A 433 27.17 48.94 -7.21
N LYS A 434 27.53 49.52 -8.35
CA LYS A 434 28.50 48.93 -9.28
C LYS A 434 29.91 48.83 -8.66
N GLU A 435 30.32 49.84 -7.91
CA GLU A 435 31.61 49.83 -7.22
C GLU A 435 31.61 48.90 -6.00
N THR A 436 30.45 48.70 -5.38
CA THR A 436 30.25 47.68 -4.34
C THR A 436 30.36 46.27 -4.93
N LEU A 437 29.79 46.01 -6.10
CA LEU A 437 29.88 44.73 -6.80
C LEU A 437 31.33 44.42 -7.22
N LYS A 438 32.09 45.41 -7.70
CA LYS A 438 33.52 45.25 -7.99
C LYS A 438 34.33 44.88 -6.75
N LYS A 439 34.04 45.49 -5.59
CA LYS A 439 34.71 45.13 -4.32
C LYS A 439 34.44 43.67 -3.94
N TYR A 440 33.21 43.18 -4.12
CA TYR A 440 32.89 41.78 -3.87
C TYR A 440 33.59 40.81 -4.83
N ILE A 441 33.71 41.16 -6.11
CA ILE A 441 34.46 40.33 -7.07
C ILE A 441 35.93 40.23 -6.67
N LEU A 442 36.56 41.35 -6.29
CA LEU A 442 37.95 41.35 -5.84
C LEU A 442 38.15 40.53 -4.55
N GLN A 443 37.20 40.58 -3.61
CA GLN A 443 37.24 39.75 -2.39
C GLN A 443 37.12 38.25 -2.69
N ILE A 444 36.26 37.87 -3.64
CA ILE A 444 36.14 36.46 -4.07
C ILE A 444 37.43 35.98 -4.73
N GLU A 445 38.06 36.80 -5.56
CA GLU A 445 39.34 36.47 -6.21
C GLU A 445 40.47 36.31 -5.18
N GLU A 446 40.54 37.18 -4.17
CA GLU A 446 41.52 37.09 -3.08
C GLU A 446 41.34 35.82 -2.22
N LEU A 447 40.08 35.46 -1.90
CA LEU A 447 39.75 34.23 -1.20
C LEU A 447 40.11 32.98 -2.02
N LEU A 448 39.83 32.98 -3.32
CA LEU A 448 40.20 31.88 -4.22
C LEU A 448 41.72 31.71 -4.33
N MET A 449 42.48 32.81 -4.40
CA MET A 449 43.95 32.78 -4.40
C MET A 449 44.49 32.24 -3.07
N THR A 450 43.91 32.63 -1.94
CA THR A 450 44.29 32.13 -0.61
C THR A 450 44.01 30.63 -0.48
N LYS A 451 42.84 30.17 -0.95
CA LYS A 451 42.50 28.75 -1.00
C LYS A 451 43.49 27.97 -1.87
N HIS A 452 43.81 28.49 -3.06
CA HIS A 452 44.76 27.84 -3.95
C HIS A 452 46.15 27.69 -3.30
N LYS A 453 46.59 28.72 -2.56
CA LYS A 453 47.83 28.68 -1.77
C LYS A 453 47.80 27.58 -0.71
N LEU A 454 46.73 27.48 0.08
CA LEU A 454 46.57 26.45 1.12
C LEU A 454 46.51 25.03 0.54
N VAL A 455 45.81 24.85 -0.58
CA VAL A 455 45.75 23.56 -1.28
C VAL A 455 47.13 23.16 -1.81
N THR A 456 47.89 24.13 -2.35
CA THR A 456 49.25 23.89 -2.84
C THR A 456 50.20 23.53 -1.69
N GLU A 457 50.07 24.18 -0.55
CA GLU A 457 50.83 23.88 0.67
C GLU A 457 50.54 22.48 1.21
N LEU A 458 49.25 22.08 1.23
CA LEU A 458 48.84 20.73 1.60
C LEU A 458 49.38 19.67 0.62
N GLN A 459 49.35 19.96 -0.67
CA GLN A 459 49.89 19.07 -1.70
C GLN A 459 51.42 18.91 -1.60
N LEU A 460 52.14 20.00 -1.27
CA LEU A 460 53.58 19.97 -1.01
C LEU A 460 53.90 19.13 0.24
N GLN A 461 53.18 19.31 1.34
CA GLN A 461 53.36 18.51 2.56
C GLN A 461 53.08 17.03 2.31
N VAL A 462 52.04 16.68 1.55
CA VAL A 462 51.76 15.29 1.17
C VAL A 462 52.88 14.70 0.30
N LYS A 463 53.44 15.50 -0.62
CA LYS A 463 54.59 15.07 -1.43
C LYS A 463 55.87 14.89 -0.62
N GLU A 464 56.12 15.75 0.35
CA GLU A 464 57.27 15.62 1.26
C GLU A 464 57.17 14.33 2.09
N LEU A 465 55.98 14.00 2.58
CA LEU A 465 55.72 12.75 3.31
C LEU A 465 55.90 11.50 2.44
N GLN A 466 55.47 11.56 1.18
CA GLN A 466 55.63 10.44 0.24
C GLN A 466 57.08 10.19 -0.15
N ASN A 467 57.96 11.19 0.01
CA ASN A 467 59.37 11.11 -0.35
C ASN A 467 60.31 10.79 0.83
N GLN A 468 59.81 10.69 2.06
CA GLN A 468 60.64 10.29 3.20
C GLN A 468 60.83 8.77 3.26
N PRO A 469 62.07 8.25 3.34
CA PRO A 469 62.34 6.82 3.44
C PRO A 469 61.84 6.28 4.78
N LEU A 470 61.10 5.16 4.72
CA LEU A 470 60.56 4.41 5.86
C LEU A 470 61.67 3.97 6.83
N GLN A 471 62.06 4.83 7.77
CA GLN A 471 62.89 4.46 8.91
C GLN A 471 62.36 5.08 10.21
N ILE A 472 61.96 4.18 11.11
CA ILE A 472 61.72 4.33 12.55
C ILE A 472 60.55 5.27 12.92
N ILE A 473 59.41 4.63 13.21
CA ILE A 473 58.15 5.20 13.67
C ILE A 473 58.35 5.87 15.04
N ASN A 474 58.42 7.20 15.06
CA ASN A 474 58.18 8.00 16.26
C ASN A 474 56.70 8.40 16.27
N GLN A 475 55.87 7.69 17.03
CA GLN A 475 54.41 7.87 17.10
C GLN A 475 53.98 9.31 17.40
N ASP A 476 54.82 10.09 18.07
CA ASP A 476 54.53 11.47 18.46
C ASP A 476 54.59 12.45 17.27
N VAL A 477 55.41 12.18 16.26
CA VAL A 477 55.54 13.04 15.06
C VAL A 477 54.36 12.81 14.12
N ASP A 478 53.93 11.55 13.94
CA ASP A 478 52.76 11.23 13.12
C ASP A 478 51.47 11.86 13.68
N GLN A 479 51.35 11.95 15.02
CA GLN A 479 50.18 12.55 15.66
C GLN A 479 50.14 14.08 15.49
N GLN A 480 51.26 14.78 15.68
CA GLN A 480 51.34 16.22 15.42
C GLN A 480 51.06 16.55 13.95
N LEU A 481 51.48 15.67 13.04
CA LEU A 481 51.31 15.85 11.61
C LEU A 481 49.87 15.55 11.16
N LEU A 482 49.19 14.61 11.80
CA LEU A 482 47.75 14.39 11.64
C LEU A 482 46.96 15.61 12.12
N GLU A 483 47.30 16.14 13.30
CA GLU A 483 46.64 17.32 13.88
C GLU A 483 46.84 18.57 13.00
N ALA A 484 48.04 18.79 12.45
CA ALA A 484 48.31 19.88 11.52
C ALA A 484 47.49 19.75 10.21
N ASN A 485 47.38 18.54 9.67
CA ASN A 485 46.55 18.27 8.48
C ASN A 485 45.06 18.50 8.76
N ASP A 486 44.58 18.09 9.92
CA ASP A 486 43.19 18.31 10.32
C ASP A 486 42.88 19.79 10.53
N GLN A 487 43.82 20.57 11.07
CA GLN A 487 43.68 22.02 11.18
C GLN A 487 43.64 22.71 9.80
N LEU A 488 44.45 22.27 8.85
CA LEU A 488 44.43 22.78 7.47
C LEU A 488 43.13 22.43 6.76
N ARG A 489 42.64 21.19 6.91
CA ARG A 489 41.33 20.75 6.36
C ARG A 489 40.19 21.58 6.92
N LYS A 490 40.21 21.90 8.22
CA LYS A 490 39.21 22.79 8.85
C LYS A 490 39.27 24.21 8.29
N LYS A 491 40.47 24.76 8.05
CA LYS A 491 40.63 26.10 7.43
C LYS A 491 40.10 26.13 6.00
N ILE A 492 40.39 25.11 5.19
CA ILE A 492 39.87 24.98 3.82
C ILE A 492 38.33 24.91 3.84
N SER A 493 37.76 24.12 4.74
CA SER A 493 36.31 24.00 4.89
C SER A 493 35.64 25.32 5.29
N LEU A 494 36.28 26.15 6.12
CA LEU A 494 35.75 27.46 6.50
C LEU A 494 35.76 28.43 5.30
N GLN A 495 36.82 28.42 4.50
CA GLN A 495 36.88 29.25 3.28
C GLN A 495 35.86 28.79 2.22
N ASP A 496 35.56 27.49 2.14
CA ASP A 496 34.52 26.98 1.24
C ASP A 496 33.13 27.48 1.62
N LEU A 497 32.81 27.53 2.92
CA LEU A 497 31.54 28.11 3.41
C LEU A 497 31.46 29.61 3.10
N GLU A 498 32.56 30.34 3.24
CA GLU A 498 32.61 31.77 2.93
C GLU A 498 32.41 32.04 1.43
N ILE A 499 33.10 31.29 0.55
CA ILE A 499 32.92 31.36 -0.90
C ILE A 499 31.47 31.02 -1.29
N GLN A 500 30.88 30.00 -0.68
CA GLN A 500 29.51 29.59 -0.97
C GLN A 500 28.52 30.72 -0.61
N SER A 501 28.70 31.36 0.55
CA SER A 501 27.86 32.49 0.97
C SER A 501 27.93 33.68 -0.01
N LEU A 502 29.12 34.00 -0.51
CA LEU A 502 29.33 35.07 -1.50
C LEU A 502 28.76 34.70 -2.89
N GLN A 503 28.84 33.43 -3.30
CA GLN A 503 28.21 32.96 -4.54
C GLN A 503 26.69 33.01 -4.48
N GLU A 504 26.09 32.71 -3.32
CA GLU A 504 24.65 32.85 -3.10
C GLU A 504 24.23 34.32 -3.19
N GLN A 505 24.97 35.23 -2.54
CA GLN A 505 24.72 36.68 -2.66
C GLN A 505 24.80 37.18 -4.11
N LYS A 506 25.78 36.69 -4.89
CA LYS A 506 25.90 37.01 -6.32
C LYS A 506 24.70 36.50 -7.13
N LYS A 507 24.28 35.25 -6.92
CA LYS A 507 23.08 34.69 -7.59
C LYS A 507 21.82 35.53 -7.32
N TYR A 508 21.68 36.05 -6.09
CA TYR A 508 20.58 36.96 -5.75
C TYR A 508 20.68 38.30 -6.50
N SER A 509 21.87 38.88 -6.58
CA SER A 509 22.10 40.13 -7.32
C SER A 509 21.82 39.97 -8.82
N ASP A 510 22.31 38.89 -9.44
CA ASP A 510 22.07 38.59 -10.86
C ASP A 510 20.58 38.42 -11.15
N LYS A 511 19.83 37.78 -10.24
CA LYS A 511 18.38 37.60 -10.36
C LYS A 511 17.61 38.91 -10.24
N ILE A 512 18.02 39.81 -9.33
CA ILE A 512 17.42 41.16 -9.23
C ILE A 512 17.67 41.94 -10.53
N GLN A 513 18.86 41.80 -11.12
CA GLN A 513 19.18 42.44 -12.39
C GLN A 513 18.34 41.88 -13.56
N GLU A 514 18.13 40.57 -13.61
CA GLU A 514 17.27 39.91 -14.60
C GLU A 514 15.80 40.35 -14.46
N ASP A 515 15.27 40.37 -13.24
CA ASP A 515 13.90 40.81 -12.94
C ASP A 515 13.70 42.28 -13.34
N ASN A 516 14.67 43.15 -13.03
CA ASN A 516 14.65 44.56 -13.45
C ASN A 516 14.67 44.70 -14.97
N GLN A 517 15.47 43.90 -15.69
CA GLN A 517 15.50 43.92 -17.15
C GLN A 517 14.17 43.44 -17.76
N ASN A 518 13.53 42.44 -17.17
CA ASN A 518 12.22 41.95 -17.57
C ASN A 518 11.13 43.00 -17.37
N ILE A 519 11.18 43.75 -16.25
CA ILE A 519 10.27 44.89 -15.99
C ILE A 519 10.45 45.98 -17.06
N ILE A 520 11.70 46.34 -17.40
CA ILE A 520 12.00 47.32 -18.44
C ILE A 520 11.44 46.86 -19.80
N ASN A 521 11.65 45.60 -20.18
CA ASN A 521 11.16 45.05 -21.44
C ASN A 521 9.62 45.05 -21.51
N ASN A 522 8.95 44.71 -20.39
CA ASN A 522 7.49 44.73 -20.30
C ASN A 522 6.93 46.16 -20.39
N LEU A 523 7.58 47.13 -19.75
CA LEU A 523 7.20 48.54 -19.85
C LEU A 523 7.39 49.08 -21.27
N GLN A 524 8.49 48.74 -21.95
CA GLN A 524 8.73 49.10 -23.35
C GLN A 524 7.66 48.52 -24.29
N LYS A 525 7.30 47.24 -24.09
CA LYS A 525 6.22 46.59 -24.86
C LYS A 525 4.87 47.27 -24.63
N SER A 526 4.50 47.52 -23.37
CA SER A 526 3.26 48.22 -23.04
C SER A 526 3.21 49.62 -23.63
N ASN A 527 4.32 50.36 -23.61
CA ASN A 527 4.38 51.68 -24.24
C ASN A 527 4.20 51.58 -25.76
N SER A 528 4.80 50.59 -26.42
CA SER A 528 4.63 50.38 -27.87
C SER A 528 3.18 50.09 -28.26
N GLU A 529 2.45 49.32 -27.43
CA GLU A 529 1.03 49.01 -27.65
C GLU A 529 0.15 50.26 -27.46
N ILE A 530 0.46 51.11 -26.49
CA ILE A 530 -0.22 52.39 -26.28
C ILE A 530 0.01 53.35 -27.46
N TYR A 531 1.25 53.44 -27.97
CA TYR A 531 1.54 54.26 -29.16
C TYR A 531 0.81 53.74 -30.41
N ALA A 532 0.68 52.42 -30.58
CA ALA A 532 -0.09 51.83 -31.66
C ALA A 532 -1.59 52.16 -31.56
N GLN A 533 -2.16 52.08 -30.35
CA GLN A 533 -3.56 52.45 -30.10
C GLN A 533 -3.83 53.94 -30.34
N LEU A 534 -2.92 54.81 -29.86
CA LEU A 534 -3.03 56.26 -30.08
C LEU A 534 -2.95 56.61 -31.57
N ASN A 535 -2.05 55.98 -32.32
CA ASN A 535 -1.95 56.18 -33.77
C ASN A 535 -3.20 55.71 -34.53
N ALA A 536 -3.81 54.60 -34.10
CA ALA A 536 -5.09 54.13 -34.67
C ALA A 536 -6.23 55.15 -34.42
N GLN A 537 -6.30 55.73 -33.22
CA GLN A 537 -7.29 56.77 -32.91
C GLN A 537 -7.04 58.07 -33.71
N ILE A 538 -5.79 58.47 -33.89
CA ILE A 538 -5.44 59.64 -34.73
C ILE A 538 -5.88 59.41 -36.17
N LEU A 539 -5.70 58.20 -36.71
CA LEU A 539 -6.12 57.85 -38.07
C LEU A 539 -7.65 57.93 -38.23
N GLN A 540 -8.38 57.37 -37.26
CA GLN A 540 -9.84 57.41 -37.24
C GLN A 540 -10.39 58.85 -37.17
N ASN A 541 -9.75 59.72 -36.38
CA ASN A 541 -10.15 61.13 -36.30
C ASN A 541 -9.88 61.89 -37.61
N LYS A 542 -8.81 61.55 -38.34
CA LYS A 542 -8.55 62.14 -39.67
C LYS A 542 -9.59 61.72 -40.70
N GLU A 543 -10.04 60.46 -40.68
CA GLU A 543 -11.12 59.98 -41.56
C GLU A 543 -12.44 60.71 -41.30
N LEU A 544 -12.78 60.94 -40.03
CA LEU A 544 -13.97 61.71 -39.66
C LEU A 544 -13.88 63.17 -40.10
N GLN A 545 -12.72 63.81 -39.95
CA GLN A 545 -12.52 65.19 -40.44
C GLN A 545 -12.65 65.30 -41.96
N GLN A 546 -12.18 64.29 -42.70
CA GLN A 546 -12.34 64.23 -44.15
C GLN A 546 -13.83 64.13 -44.54
N GLN A 547 -14.60 63.27 -43.86
CA GLN A 547 -16.04 63.13 -44.10
C GLN A 547 -16.82 64.43 -43.83
N ILE A 548 -16.44 65.19 -42.81
CA ILE A 548 -17.05 66.50 -42.51
C ILE A 548 -16.72 67.51 -43.62
N SER A 549 -15.49 67.50 -44.14
CA SER A 549 -15.09 68.38 -45.25
C SER A 549 -15.85 68.06 -46.53
N ASP A 550 -16.03 66.78 -46.86
CA ASP A 550 -16.78 66.33 -48.03
C ASP A 550 -18.26 66.72 -47.95
N LEU A 551 -18.87 66.67 -46.75
CA LEU A 551 -20.24 67.13 -46.50
C LEU A 551 -20.39 68.66 -46.62
N GLN A 552 -19.38 69.43 -46.19
CA GLN A 552 -19.38 70.88 -46.34
C GLN A 552 -19.26 71.31 -47.81
N GLN A 553 -18.53 70.56 -48.63
CA GLN A 553 -18.44 70.83 -50.08
C GLN A 553 -19.77 70.54 -50.81
N LEU A 554 -20.51 69.51 -50.39
CA LEU A 554 -21.85 69.23 -50.93
C LEU A 554 -22.88 70.31 -50.58
N SER A 555 -22.75 70.95 -49.42
CA SER A 555 -23.62 72.06 -49.00
C SER A 555 -23.41 73.34 -49.80
N ASN A 556 -22.19 73.59 -50.29
CA ASN A 556 -21.85 74.81 -51.02
C ASN A 556 -22.21 74.78 -52.51
N GLN A 557 -22.68 73.63 -53.04
CA GLN A 557 -23.06 73.48 -54.45
C GLN A 557 -24.55 73.75 -54.76
N GLN A 558 -25.35 74.21 -53.79
CA GLN A 558 -26.79 74.49 -53.98
C GLN A 558 -27.17 75.99 -53.93
N SER A 559 -26.22 76.92 -53.93
CA SER A 559 -26.49 78.35 -53.70
C SER A 559 -26.62 79.24 -54.95
N ASP A 560 -26.91 78.69 -56.12
CA ASP A 560 -27.21 79.49 -57.32
C ASP A 560 -28.55 79.07 -57.92
N ASN A 561 -29.64 79.72 -57.49
CA ASN A 561 -30.76 80.08 -58.37
C ASN A 561 -31.81 80.99 -57.69
N SER A 562 -32.38 81.85 -58.52
CA SER A 562 -33.01 83.15 -58.23
C SER A 562 -34.24 83.16 -57.30
N MET A 563 -34.31 84.26 -56.56
CA MET A 563 -35.29 84.59 -55.53
C MET A 563 -36.69 85.00 -56.06
N THR A 564 -37.76 84.51 -55.41
CA THR A 564 -39.15 84.96 -55.55
C THR A 564 -39.82 85.13 -54.16
N ALA A 565 -40.85 85.97 -54.10
CA ALA A 565 -41.47 86.56 -52.90
C ALA A 565 -42.05 85.61 -51.82
N SER A 566 -41.82 84.30 -51.90
CA SER A 566 -42.01 83.31 -50.82
C SER A 566 -40.85 83.32 -49.79
N GLN A 567 -39.78 84.08 -50.06
CA GLN A 567 -38.55 84.08 -49.26
C GLN A 567 -38.56 84.98 -48.02
N VAL A 568 -39.57 85.82 -47.83
CA VAL A 568 -39.65 86.69 -46.62
C VAL A 568 -40.09 85.88 -45.38
N GLU A 569 -40.96 84.88 -45.55
CA GLU A 569 -41.38 83.99 -44.46
C GLU A 569 -40.33 82.91 -44.16
N LYS A 570 -39.59 82.47 -45.18
CA LYS A 570 -38.39 81.64 -45.00
C LYS A 570 -37.26 82.41 -44.33
N ASN A 571 -37.05 83.70 -44.61
CA ASN A 571 -36.02 84.48 -43.90
C ASN A 571 -36.33 84.71 -42.42
N TYR A 572 -37.60 84.76 -42.02
CA TYR A 572 -37.99 84.81 -40.61
C TYR A 572 -37.77 83.45 -39.91
N GLN A 573 -38.11 82.33 -40.57
CA GLN A 573 -37.78 80.98 -40.06
C GLN A 573 -36.26 80.70 -40.09
N ILE A 574 -35.53 81.25 -41.05
CA ILE A 574 -34.07 81.14 -41.16
C ILE A 574 -33.42 81.94 -40.03
N ASN A 575 -33.90 83.13 -39.69
CA ASN A 575 -33.39 83.89 -38.53
C ASN A 575 -33.70 83.20 -37.19
N ILE A 576 -34.88 82.59 -37.03
CA ILE A 576 -35.18 81.76 -35.85
C ILE A 576 -34.29 80.50 -35.82
N SER A 577 -34.01 79.89 -36.98
CA SER A 577 -33.11 78.73 -37.07
C SER A 577 -31.64 79.12 -36.89
N LEU A 578 -31.23 80.33 -37.27
CA LEU A 578 -29.89 80.88 -37.10
C LEU A 578 -29.65 81.27 -35.65
N GLN A 579 -30.65 81.85 -34.99
CA GLN A 579 -30.59 82.16 -33.57
C GLN A 579 -30.64 80.86 -32.74
N SER A 580 -31.48 79.89 -33.12
CA SER A 580 -31.46 78.53 -32.56
C SER A 580 -30.12 77.83 -32.79
N LYS A 581 -29.53 77.93 -33.98
CA LYS A 581 -28.22 77.34 -34.28
C LYS A 581 -27.07 78.07 -33.61
N GLN A 582 -27.16 79.37 -33.37
CA GLN A 582 -26.20 80.11 -32.56
C GLN A 582 -26.30 79.70 -31.10
N SER A 583 -27.51 79.59 -30.54
CA SER A 583 -27.69 79.07 -29.18
C SER A 583 -27.26 77.60 -29.07
N GLU A 584 -27.48 76.80 -30.11
CA GLU A 584 -27.05 75.40 -30.17
C GLU A 584 -25.53 75.30 -30.38
N GLN A 585 -24.91 76.20 -31.15
CA GLN A 585 -23.46 76.30 -31.29
C GLN A 585 -22.79 76.79 -30.02
N GLU A 586 -23.37 77.76 -29.32
CA GLU A 586 -22.89 78.22 -28.01
C GLU A 586 -23.06 77.12 -26.97
N LEU A 587 -24.19 76.40 -26.96
CA LEU A 587 -24.41 75.24 -26.10
C LEU A 587 -23.46 74.08 -26.46
N THR A 588 -23.16 73.88 -27.74
CA THR A 588 -22.22 72.84 -28.21
C THR A 588 -20.80 73.23 -27.88
N GLN A 589 -20.42 74.52 -28.00
CA GLN A 589 -19.13 75.02 -27.54
C GLN A 589 -19.00 74.87 -26.02
N LEU A 590 -20.05 75.18 -25.26
CA LEU A 590 -20.03 75.01 -23.81
C LEU A 590 -19.95 73.52 -23.43
N LEU A 591 -20.67 72.65 -24.14
CA LEU A 591 -20.59 71.20 -23.98
C LEU A 591 -19.24 70.64 -24.44
N ASP A 592 -18.59 71.22 -25.43
CA ASP A 592 -17.27 70.81 -25.90
C ASP A 592 -16.18 71.32 -24.94
N GLU A 593 -16.33 72.52 -24.37
CA GLU A 593 -15.49 73.01 -23.28
C GLU A 593 -15.66 72.15 -22.01
N ASP A 594 -16.89 71.79 -21.67
CA ASP A 594 -17.18 70.89 -20.56
C ASP A 594 -16.69 69.47 -20.85
N ARG A 595 -16.79 68.98 -22.09
CA ARG A 595 -16.19 67.70 -22.50
C ARG A 595 -14.68 67.74 -22.46
N GLN A 596 -14.05 68.84 -22.85
CA GLN A 596 -12.61 69.02 -22.73
C GLN A 596 -12.17 69.09 -21.27
N LYS A 597 -12.94 69.77 -20.41
CA LYS A 597 -12.71 69.78 -18.95
C LYS A 597 -12.92 68.40 -18.34
N ILE A 598 -13.99 67.69 -18.72
CA ILE A 598 -14.25 66.31 -18.29
C ILE A 598 -13.11 65.40 -18.77
N PHE A 599 -12.67 65.54 -20.02
CA PHE A 599 -11.55 64.75 -20.55
C PHE A 599 -10.23 65.07 -19.82
N GLN A 600 -9.95 66.33 -19.50
CA GLN A 600 -8.79 66.72 -18.70
C GLN A 600 -8.88 66.21 -17.26
N LEU A 601 -10.07 66.25 -16.65
CA LEU A 601 -10.34 65.71 -15.33
C LEU A 601 -10.24 64.19 -15.33
N GLU A 602 -10.73 63.50 -16.36
CA GLU A 602 -10.58 62.06 -16.55
C GLU A 602 -9.12 61.69 -16.77
N LEU A 603 -8.35 62.49 -17.52
CA LEU A 603 -6.92 62.30 -17.67
C LEU A 603 -6.20 62.47 -16.33
N GLN A 604 -6.53 63.50 -15.55
CA GLN A 604 -5.99 63.70 -14.20
C GLN A 604 -6.41 62.59 -13.22
N VAL A 605 -7.66 62.15 -13.25
CA VAL A 605 -8.16 61.04 -12.43
C VAL A 605 -7.50 59.73 -12.83
N ASN A 606 -7.30 59.48 -14.12
CA ASN A 606 -6.57 58.31 -14.61
C ASN A 606 -5.10 58.36 -14.21
N GLN A 607 -4.49 59.54 -14.20
CA GLN A 607 -3.11 59.72 -13.76
C GLN A 607 -2.99 59.55 -12.24
N LEU A 608 -3.91 60.10 -11.46
CA LEU A 608 -4.02 59.88 -10.02
C LEU A 608 -4.33 58.42 -9.68
N ASN A 609 -5.18 57.73 -10.45
CA ASN A 609 -5.44 56.30 -10.28
C ASN A 609 -4.20 55.47 -10.62
N LYS A 610 -3.45 55.82 -11.66
CA LYS A 610 -2.16 55.16 -11.96
C LYS A 610 -1.16 55.36 -10.82
N GLU A 611 -1.05 56.57 -10.28
CA GLU A 611 -0.19 56.88 -9.13
C GLU A 611 -0.67 56.15 -7.86
N TYR A 612 -1.97 56.10 -7.61
CA TYR A 612 -2.57 55.37 -6.50
C TYR A 612 -2.33 53.86 -6.60
N ILE A 613 -2.50 53.27 -7.79
CA ILE A 613 -2.20 51.86 -8.05
C ILE A 613 -0.70 51.60 -7.87
N ALA A 614 0.18 52.48 -8.37
CA ALA A 614 1.62 52.36 -8.18
C ALA A 614 2.03 52.45 -6.70
N LEU A 615 1.38 53.32 -5.92
CA LEU A 615 1.56 53.43 -4.47
C LEU A 615 1.02 52.19 -3.73
N GLN A 616 -0.11 51.64 -4.14
CA GLN A 616 -0.63 50.37 -3.62
C GLN A 616 0.34 49.22 -3.91
N GLN A 617 0.87 49.16 -5.13
CA GLN A 617 1.85 48.17 -5.56
C GLN A 617 3.13 48.29 -4.70
N LEU A 618 3.64 49.51 -4.52
CA LEU A 618 4.81 49.79 -3.70
C LEU A 618 4.58 49.39 -2.22
N ASN A 619 3.39 49.65 -1.68
CA ASN A 619 3.05 49.23 -0.31
C ASN A 619 2.91 47.70 -0.20
N GLN A 620 2.34 47.03 -1.20
CA GLN A 620 2.30 45.57 -1.25
C GLN A 620 3.71 44.97 -1.35
N ASP A 621 4.59 45.59 -2.14
CA ASP A 621 5.98 45.16 -2.27
C ASP A 621 6.77 45.40 -0.97
N LYS A 622 6.55 46.52 -0.27
CA LYS A 622 7.11 46.75 1.06
C LYS A 622 6.63 45.70 2.08
N LEU A 623 5.33 45.41 2.13
CA LEU A 623 4.79 44.38 3.01
C LEU A 623 5.33 42.98 2.67
N ARG A 624 5.53 42.70 1.38
CA ARG A 624 6.17 41.47 0.92
C ARG A 624 7.64 41.39 1.33
N ILE A 625 8.39 42.49 1.24
CA ILE A 625 9.78 42.57 1.69
C ILE A 625 9.86 42.39 3.21
N ILE A 626 9.00 43.06 3.97
CA ILE A 626 8.93 42.91 5.44
C ILE A 626 8.61 41.46 5.81
N GLY A 627 7.58 40.85 5.21
CA GLY A 627 7.25 39.45 5.46
C GLY A 627 8.38 38.49 5.09
N ASN A 628 9.12 38.76 4.01
CA ASN A 628 10.30 37.96 3.65
C ASN A 628 11.45 38.13 4.65
N LEU A 629 11.66 39.34 5.19
CA LEU A 629 12.66 39.59 6.23
C LEU A 629 12.29 38.93 7.56
N GLU A 630 11.01 38.96 7.95
CA GLU A 630 10.51 38.26 9.15
C GLU A 630 10.69 36.75 9.02
N VAL A 631 10.35 36.17 7.86
CA VAL A 631 10.58 34.74 7.60
C VAL A 631 12.07 34.41 7.67
N ARG A 632 12.95 35.26 7.13
CA ARG A 632 14.41 35.07 7.24
C ARG A 632 14.90 35.17 8.69
N LEU A 633 14.37 36.09 9.48
CA LEU A 633 14.70 36.23 10.90
C LEU A 633 14.30 34.96 11.66
N ILE A 634 13.11 34.43 11.40
CA ILE A 634 12.61 33.18 11.99
C ILE A 634 13.48 31.99 11.58
N HIS A 635 13.90 31.90 10.31
CA HIS A 635 14.80 30.83 9.85
C HIS A 635 16.20 30.95 10.47
N ALA A 636 16.73 32.16 10.60
CA ALA A 636 18.03 32.39 11.25
C ALA A 636 17.97 32.04 12.75
N GLU A 637 16.87 32.37 13.44
CA GLU A 637 16.65 31.98 14.83
C GLU A 637 16.45 30.46 14.99
N ALA A 638 15.74 29.82 14.06
CA ALA A 638 15.57 28.36 14.04
C ALA A 638 16.92 27.65 13.83
N ALA A 639 17.72 28.09 12.86
CA ALA A 639 19.06 27.56 12.61
C ALA A 639 19.99 27.79 13.81
N LYS A 640 19.87 28.93 14.50
CA LYS A 640 20.60 29.19 15.75
C LYS A 640 20.21 28.20 16.85
N ARG A 641 18.91 27.96 17.08
CA ARG A 641 18.43 26.98 18.07
C ARG A 641 18.84 25.55 17.72
N GLU A 642 18.86 25.22 16.44
CA GLU A 642 19.28 23.91 15.96
C GLU A 642 20.79 23.72 16.16
N ASN A 643 21.60 24.75 15.91
CA ASN A 643 23.03 24.72 16.21
C ASN A 643 23.31 24.63 17.73
N GLU A 644 22.54 25.34 18.57
CA GLU A 644 22.61 25.21 20.03
C GLU A 644 22.24 23.78 20.49
N LYS A 645 21.24 23.16 19.86
CA LYS A 645 20.86 21.76 20.09
C LYS A 645 21.99 20.80 19.69
N PHE A 646 22.62 20.99 18.52
CA PHE A 646 23.77 20.19 18.09
C PHE A 646 24.99 20.34 19.01
N GLN A 647 25.21 21.53 19.59
CA GLN A 647 26.26 21.71 20.59
C GLN A 647 25.98 20.94 21.87
N LEU A 648 24.72 20.95 22.35
CA LEU A 648 24.31 20.18 23.52
C LEU A 648 24.39 18.66 23.28
N GLU A 649 23.96 18.20 22.11
CA GLU A 649 24.07 16.78 21.70
C GLU A 649 25.54 16.35 21.58
N ASN A 650 26.42 17.18 21.04
CA ASN A 650 27.86 16.88 21.00
C ASN A 650 28.48 16.80 22.40
N ILE A 651 28.01 17.62 23.36
CA ILE A 651 28.45 17.54 24.76
C ILE A 651 27.97 16.22 25.39
N ASP A 652 26.73 15.80 25.11
CA ASP A 652 26.17 14.53 25.62
C ASP A 652 26.87 13.31 25.00
N ILE A 653 27.14 13.33 23.70
CA ILE A 653 27.90 12.29 23.00
C ILE A 653 29.32 12.19 23.58
N LYS A 654 29.99 13.32 23.85
CA LYS A 654 31.31 13.29 24.51
C LYS A 654 31.25 12.68 25.91
N LYS A 655 30.21 12.97 26.70
CA LYS A 655 30.02 12.34 28.02
C LYS A 655 29.75 10.83 27.91
N LYS A 656 28.96 10.41 26.92
CA LYS A 656 28.70 8.99 26.64
C LYS A 656 29.95 8.25 26.18
N LEU A 657 30.79 8.87 25.36
CA LEU A 657 32.09 8.33 24.95
C LEU A 657 33.02 8.15 26.14
N GLN A 658 33.14 9.15 27.02
CA GLN A 658 33.92 9.03 28.27
C GLN A 658 33.40 7.92 29.19
N ASN A 659 32.08 7.76 29.30
CA ASN A 659 31.47 6.66 30.05
C ASN A 659 31.74 5.29 29.40
N HIS A 660 31.69 5.20 28.07
CA HIS A 660 32.01 3.97 27.35
C HIS A 660 33.49 3.58 27.51
N GLU A 661 34.41 4.54 27.48
CA GLU A 661 35.82 4.29 27.79
C GLU A 661 36.01 3.73 29.20
N LEU A 662 35.33 4.30 30.20
CA LEU A 662 35.31 3.78 31.58
C LEU A 662 34.75 2.35 31.67
N VAL A 663 33.68 2.06 30.93
CA VAL A 663 33.10 0.71 30.88
C VAL A 663 34.04 -0.29 30.21
N ILE A 664 34.73 0.11 29.14
CA ILE A 664 35.73 -0.73 28.46
C ILE A 664 36.90 -1.03 29.41
N ILE A 665 37.37 -0.04 30.17
CA ILE A 665 38.42 -0.24 31.19
C ILE A 665 37.94 -1.24 32.25
N GLN A 666 36.72 -1.07 32.80
CA GLN A 666 36.16 -2.00 33.78
C GLN A 666 35.95 -3.42 33.23
N GLN A 667 35.50 -3.55 31.98
CA GLN A 667 35.33 -4.85 31.34
C GLN A 667 36.68 -5.54 31.10
N THR A 668 37.73 -4.76 30.78
CA THR A 668 39.08 -5.28 30.61
C THR A 668 39.66 -5.78 31.94
N GLU A 669 39.43 -5.06 33.04
CA GLU A 669 39.80 -5.49 34.39
C GLU A 669 39.03 -6.76 34.82
N GLN A 670 37.74 -6.85 34.52
CA GLN A 670 36.95 -8.06 34.78
C GLN A 670 37.42 -9.26 33.96
N LEU A 671 37.84 -9.05 32.71
CA LEU A 671 38.41 -10.09 31.85
C LEU A 671 39.74 -10.61 32.41
N GLN A 672 40.61 -9.73 32.91
CA GLN A 672 41.85 -10.14 33.57
C GLN A 672 41.58 -10.95 34.85
N LEU A 673 40.58 -10.57 35.64
CA LEU A 673 40.14 -11.32 36.83
C LEU A 673 39.55 -12.69 36.48
N LEU A 674 38.76 -12.76 35.40
CA LEU A 674 38.21 -14.02 34.88
C LEU A 674 39.31 -14.94 34.36
N GLN A 675 40.34 -14.38 33.72
CA GLN A 675 41.48 -15.13 33.23
C GLN A 675 42.31 -15.71 34.37
N GLN A 676 42.57 -14.93 35.44
CA GLN A 676 43.20 -15.45 36.66
C GLN A 676 42.38 -16.56 37.32
N ARG A 677 41.04 -16.44 37.36
CA ARG A 677 40.16 -17.49 37.88
C ARG A 677 40.14 -18.75 37.00
N TYR A 678 40.23 -18.56 35.70
CA TYR A 678 40.32 -19.67 34.74
C TYR A 678 41.60 -20.46 34.94
N ASP A 679 42.74 -19.78 35.07
CA ASP A 679 44.03 -20.40 35.32
C ASP A 679 44.06 -21.16 36.66
N LEU A 680 43.40 -20.62 37.70
CA LEU A 680 43.19 -21.33 38.97
C LEU A 680 42.34 -22.59 38.79
N ARG A 681 41.20 -22.51 38.08
CA ARG A 681 40.34 -23.68 37.79
C ARG A 681 41.02 -24.74 36.93
N CYS A 682 41.91 -24.36 36.02
CA CYS A 682 42.68 -25.32 35.25
C CYS A 682 43.59 -26.16 36.14
N SER A 683 44.15 -25.60 37.22
CA SER A 683 44.95 -26.37 38.19
C SER A 683 44.10 -27.30 39.08
N GLU A 684 42.85 -26.93 39.38
CA GLU A 684 41.88 -27.79 40.09
C GLU A 684 41.37 -28.96 39.21
N ILE A 685 41.19 -28.73 37.91
CA ILE A 685 40.73 -29.75 36.95
C ILE A 685 41.74 -30.88 36.77
N ASP A 686 43.04 -30.60 36.89
CA ASP A 686 44.07 -31.64 36.79
C ASP A 686 44.11 -32.57 38.01
N ALA A 687 43.64 -32.12 39.19
CA ALA A 687 43.39 -32.99 40.33
C ALA A 687 42.17 -33.91 40.11
N VAL A 688 41.09 -33.38 39.54
CA VAL A 688 39.85 -34.13 39.24
C VAL A 688 40.05 -35.15 38.10
N LYS A 689 40.90 -34.86 37.11
CA LYS A 689 41.27 -35.83 36.06
C LYS A 689 41.94 -37.08 36.62
N LYS A 690 42.72 -36.93 37.70
CA LYS A 690 43.42 -38.03 38.36
C LYS A 690 42.44 -38.95 39.11
N GLU A 691 41.39 -38.37 39.68
CA GLU A 691 40.30 -39.10 40.35
C GLU A 691 39.36 -39.79 39.34
N LYS A 692 39.09 -39.14 38.20
CA LYS A 692 38.30 -39.69 37.10
C LYS A 692 38.97 -40.90 36.42
N PHE A 693 40.30 -40.94 36.39
CA PHE A 693 41.04 -42.07 35.83
C PHE A 693 40.89 -43.34 36.68
N ASN A 694 40.88 -43.19 38.02
CA ASN A 694 40.66 -44.29 38.94
C ASN A 694 39.22 -44.82 38.90
N LEU A 695 38.22 -43.93 38.73
CA LEU A 695 36.81 -44.32 38.57
C LEU A 695 36.54 -45.01 37.22
N ALA A 696 37.28 -44.66 36.16
CA ALA A 696 37.14 -45.30 34.85
C ALA A 696 37.65 -46.75 34.85
N GLU A 697 38.63 -47.07 35.67
CA GLU A 697 39.17 -48.42 35.83
C GLU A 697 38.18 -49.35 36.58
N GLU A 698 37.48 -48.83 37.59
CA GLU A 698 36.38 -49.55 38.27
C GLU A 698 35.16 -49.78 37.37
N LEU A 699 34.80 -48.82 36.52
CA LEU A 699 33.70 -48.94 35.57
C LEU A 699 34.00 -49.97 34.47
N SER A 700 35.24 -50.04 33.99
CA SER A 700 35.67 -51.03 32.99
C SER A 700 35.54 -52.48 33.49
N GLN A 701 35.69 -52.72 34.80
CA GLN A 701 35.51 -54.06 35.37
C GLN A 701 34.03 -54.46 35.49
N LYS A 702 33.12 -53.49 35.72
CA LYS A 702 31.67 -53.74 35.73
C LYS A 702 31.06 -53.91 34.34
N ASP A 703 31.60 -53.23 33.33
CA ASP A 703 31.15 -53.38 31.94
C ASP A 703 31.50 -54.76 31.35
N GLN A 704 32.57 -55.40 31.83
CA GLN A 704 32.90 -56.79 31.50
C GLN A 704 31.89 -57.80 32.08
N GLN A 705 31.32 -57.52 33.25
CA GLN A 705 30.25 -58.35 33.84
C GLN A 705 28.90 -58.13 33.14
N HIS A 706 28.58 -56.90 32.74
CA HIS A 706 27.35 -56.61 31.99
C HIS A 706 27.38 -57.17 30.55
N SER A 707 28.55 -57.23 29.91
CA SER A 707 28.67 -57.83 28.56
C SER A 707 28.34 -59.32 28.51
N GLN A 708 28.55 -60.06 29.60
CA GLN A 708 28.19 -61.49 29.68
C GLN A 708 26.67 -61.73 29.81
N ILE A 709 25.92 -60.72 30.26
CA ILE A 709 24.44 -60.77 30.41
C ILE A 709 23.74 -60.23 29.14
N LEU A 710 24.38 -59.31 28.41
CA LEU A 710 23.79 -58.65 27.22
C LEU A 710 23.77 -59.50 25.94
N GLN A 711 24.68 -60.47 25.79
CA GLN A 711 24.73 -61.32 24.59
C GLN A 711 23.44 -62.13 24.31
N PRO A 712 22.79 -62.79 25.29
CA PRO A 712 21.54 -63.50 25.02
C PRO A 712 20.35 -62.56 24.71
N ILE A 713 20.33 -61.36 25.29
CA ILE A 713 19.28 -60.36 25.05
C ILE A 713 19.44 -59.72 23.67
N GLN A 714 20.68 -59.45 23.23
CA GLN A 714 20.95 -58.94 21.88
C GLN A 714 20.59 -59.96 20.79
N LYS A 715 20.75 -61.26 21.05
CA LYS A 715 20.31 -62.31 20.14
C LYS A 715 18.77 -62.34 20.03
N GLN A 716 18.05 -62.23 21.15
CA GLN A 716 16.59 -62.16 21.15
C GLN A 716 16.05 -60.89 20.47
N LEU A 717 16.74 -59.76 20.61
CA LEU A 717 16.40 -58.51 19.92
C LEU A 717 16.68 -58.57 18.42
N ALA A 718 17.76 -59.23 18.00
CA ALA A 718 18.05 -59.45 16.58
C ALA A 718 16.99 -60.36 15.93
N ASP A 719 16.57 -61.42 16.61
CA ASP A 719 15.51 -62.32 16.14
C ASP A 719 14.15 -61.62 16.06
N LEU A 720 13.83 -60.76 17.04
CA LEU A 720 12.65 -59.89 17.01
C LEU A 720 12.70 -58.85 15.90
N HIS A 721 13.89 -58.32 15.58
CA HIS A 721 14.04 -57.32 14.54
C HIS A 721 13.94 -57.93 13.14
N ILE A 722 14.45 -59.16 12.94
CA ILE A 722 14.24 -59.94 11.72
C ILE A 722 12.74 -60.25 11.55
N SER A 723 12.06 -60.64 12.63
CA SER A 723 10.60 -60.88 12.61
C SER A 723 9.80 -59.61 12.33
N TYR A 724 10.17 -58.48 12.94
CA TYR A 724 9.56 -57.18 12.68
C TYR A 724 9.74 -56.72 11.24
N ASN A 725 10.94 -56.88 10.68
CA ASN A 725 11.21 -56.51 9.28
C ASN A 725 10.47 -57.43 8.31
N SER A 726 10.35 -58.73 8.60
CA SER A 726 9.52 -59.64 7.82
C SER A 726 8.04 -59.27 7.87
N ILE A 727 7.51 -58.87 9.04
CA ILE A 727 6.11 -58.43 9.19
C ILE A 727 5.90 -57.08 8.51
N SER A 728 6.89 -56.18 8.56
CA SER A 728 6.85 -54.88 7.89
C SER A 728 6.87 -55.03 6.36
N GLU A 729 7.70 -55.93 5.83
CA GLU A 729 7.70 -56.27 4.40
C GLU A 729 6.37 -56.90 3.98
N GLN A 730 5.85 -57.86 4.75
CA GLN A 730 4.52 -58.45 4.52
C GLN A 730 3.39 -57.41 4.62
N LEU A 731 3.49 -56.45 5.53
CA LEU A 731 2.54 -55.35 5.64
C LEU A 731 2.66 -54.38 4.45
N SER A 732 3.87 -54.12 3.98
CA SER A 732 4.10 -53.29 2.79
C SER A 732 3.59 -53.96 1.53
N GLU A 733 3.73 -55.28 1.42
CA GLU A 733 3.21 -56.10 0.33
C GLU A 733 1.68 -56.18 0.41
N ALA A 734 1.12 -56.37 1.60
CA ALA A 734 -0.33 -56.33 1.83
C ALA A 734 -0.92 -54.94 1.54
N LEU A 735 -0.21 -53.85 1.88
CA LEU A 735 -0.59 -52.48 1.53
C LEU A 735 -0.46 -52.22 0.03
N SER A 736 0.55 -52.79 -0.64
CA SER A 736 0.68 -52.74 -2.10
C SER A 736 -0.44 -53.51 -2.79
N ILE A 737 -0.81 -54.69 -2.28
CA ILE A 737 -1.94 -55.48 -2.76
C ILE A 737 -3.26 -54.75 -2.48
N ASN A 738 -3.40 -54.11 -1.31
CA ASN A 738 -4.58 -53.30 -0.98
C ASN A 738 -4.65 -52.05 -1.87
N GLN A 739 -3.53 -51.40 -2.19
CA GLN A 739 -3.49 -50.32 -3.17
C GLN A 739 -3.84 -50.81 -4.57
N LYS A 740 -3.34 -51.98 -5.00
CA LYS A 740 -3.74 -52.59 -6.28
C LYS A 740 -5.22 -52.98 -6.28
N LEU A 741 -5.75 -53.50 -5.19
CA LEU A 741 -7.17 -53.80 -5.02
C LEU A 741 -8.00 -52.52 -5.00
N GLN A 742 -7.54 -51.44 -4.36
CA GLN A 742 -8.17 -50.12 -4.43
C GLN A 742 -8.10 -49.54 -5.84
N GLN A 743 -7.01 -49.75 -6.58
CA GLN A 743 -6.89 -49.36 -7.98
C GLN A 743 -7.87 -50.14 -8.84
N ILE A 744 -7.99 -51.46 -8.63
CA ILE A 744 -8.97 -52.32 -9.30
C ILE A 744 -10.39 -51.95 -8.89
N ILE A 745 -10.64 -51.60 -7.63
CA ILE A 745 -11.94 -51.10 -7.15
C ILE A 745 -12.24 -49.75 -7.78
N ILE A 746 -11.28 -48.84 -7.91
CA ILE A 746 -11.46 -47.56 -8.60
C ILE A 746 -11.68 -47.77 -10.10
N GLU A 747 -10.95 -48.69 -10.74
CA GLU A 747 -11.14 -49.05 -12.14
C GLU A 747 -12.48 -49.75 -12.38
N LYS A 748 -12.90 -50.64 -11.46
CA LYS A 748 -14.21 -51.29 -11.48
C LYS A 748 -15.33 -50.34 -11.11
N ASP A 749 -15.13 -49.41 -10.20
CA ASP A 749 -16.08 -48.34 -9.87
C ASP A 749 -16.14 -47.33 -11.02
N LYS A 750 -15.06 -47.16 -11.80
CA LYS A 750 -15.05 -46.35 -13.01
C LYS A 750 -15.71 -47.09 -14.17
N GLU A 751 -15.53 -48.40 -14.33
CA GLU A 751 -16.28 -49.25 -15.27
C GLU A 751 -17.76 -49.33 -14.86
N ILE A 752 -18.06 -49.45 -13.58
CA ILE A 752 -19.42 -49.44 -13.00
C ILE A 752 -20.00 -48.04 -13.15
N SER A 753 -19.23 -46.96 -12.97
CA SER A 753 -19.66 -45.58 -13.21
C SER A 753 -19.86 -45.30 -14.70
N GLU A 754 -19.04 -45.86 -15.59
CA GLU A 754 -19.26 -45.83 -17.05
C GLU A 754 -20.45 -46.71 -17.44
N HIS A 755 -20.68 -47.85 -16.81
CA HIS A 755 -21.89 -48.64 -16.96
C HIS A 755 -23.11 -47.94 -16.37
N TYR A 756 -22.98 -47.21 -15.26
CA TYR A 756 -24.03 -46.35 -14.68
C TYR A 756 -24.24 -45.10 -15.49
N LYS A 757 -23.24 -44.62 -16.24
CA LYS A 757 -23.36 -43.52 -17.19
C LYS A 757 -23.95 -44.02 -18.51
N GLN A 758 -23.69 -45.25 -18.94
CA GLN A 758 -24.39 -45.92 -20.04
C GLN A 758 -25.81 -46.35 -19.66
N LEU A 759 -26.06 -46.69 -18.39
CA LEU A 759 -27.38 -46.96 -17.80
C LEU A 759 -28.13 -45.67 -17.53
N SER A 760 -27.48 -44.58 -17.10
CA SER A 760 -28.11 -43.27 -16.96
C SER A 760 -28.26 -42.54 -18.29
N GLU A 761 -27.44 -42.83 -19.32
CA GLU A 761 -27.70 -42.47 -20.72
C GLU A 761 -28.82 -43.35 -21.31
N ARG A 762 -28.99 -44.61 -20.89
CA ARG A 762 -30.19 -45.43 -21.18
C ARG A 762 -31.43 -44.93 -20.42
N ASP A 763 -31.30 -44.43 -19.20
CA ASP A 763 -32.40 -43.88 -18.40
C ASP A 763 -32.71 -42.43 -18.76
N LEU A 764 -31.74 -41.66 -19.28
CA LEU A 764 -31.94 -40.40 -20.00
C LEU A 764 -32.47 -40.62 -21.41
N ILE A 765 -32.26 -41.79 -22.04
CA ILE A 765 -33.02 -42.22 -23.22
C ILE A 765 -34.44 -42.65 -22.82
N ILE A 766 -34.68 -43.23 -21.64
CA ILE A 766 -36.03 -43.61 -21.17
C ILE A 766 -36.82 -42.41 -20.60
N VAL A 767 -36.15 -41.37 -20.10
CA VAL A 767 -36.76 -40.08 -19.73
C VAL A 767 -36.89 -39.14 -20.94
N ALA A 768 -35.94 -39.14 -21.88
CA ALA A 768 -36.10 -38.46 -23.18
C ALA A 768 -37.10 -39.17 -24.12
N LEU A 769 -37.34 -40.49 -23.99
CA LEU A 769 -38.43 -41.21 -24.66
C LEU A 769 -39.78 -41.02 -23.96
N LYS A 770 -39.83 -40.55 -22.71
CA LYS A 770 -41.07 -40.15 -22.02
C LYS A 770 -41.41 -38.67 -22.21
N GLU A 771 -40.42 -37.79 -22.39
CA GLU A 771 -40.63 -36.38 -22.75
C GLU A 771 -40.78 -36.17 -24.28
N ALA A 772 -40.30 -37.09 -25.13
CA ALA A 772 -40.66 -37.15 -26.55
C ALA A 772 -42.06 -37.75 -26.82
N ASP A 773 -42.59 -38.57 -25.90
CA ASP A 773 -43.95 -39.15 -25.98
C ASP A 773 -45.05 -38.18 -25.49
N ILE A 774 -44.67 -37.03 -24.94
CA ILE A 774 -45.58 -35.91 -24.59
C ILE A 774 -45.51 -34.80 -25.67
N LEU A 775 -44.35 -34.59 -26.30
CA LEU A 775 -44.17 -33.63 -27.40
C LEU A 775 -44.50 -34.17 -28.81
N MET A 776 -44.62 -35.50 -29.02
CA MET A 776 -45.18 -36.07 -30.26
C MET A 776 -46.72 -36.12 -30.26
N LYS A 777 -47.39 -36.17 -29.10
CA LYS A 777 -48.86 -36.20 -29.01
C LYS A 777 -49.51 -34.86 -29.40
N ASP A 778 -48.84 -33.73 -29.19
CA ASP A 778 -49.29 -32.40 -29.63
C ASP A 778 -48.90 -32.05 -31.08
N ARG A 779 -47.99 -32.81 -31.70
CA ARG A 779 -47.63 -32.68 -33.14
C ARG A 779 -48.49 -33.58 -34.05
N ILE A 780 -49.09 -34.64 -33.50
CA ILE A 780 -50.02 -35.55 -34.19
C ILE A 780 -51.41 -34.92 -34.41
N SER A 781 -51.86 -34.02 -33.54
CA SER A 781 -53.14 -33.29 -33.71
C SER A 781 -53.09 -32.25 -34.85
N ASN A 782 -51.92 -31.68 -35.15
CA ASN A 782 -51.75 -30.70 -36.24
C ASN A 782 -51.33 -31.31 -37.59
N LEU A 783 -50.87 -32.57 -37.64
CA LEU A 783 -50.57 -33.31 -38.88
C LEU A 783 -51.79 -34.11 -39.41
N GLN A 784 -52.80 -34.36 -38.57
CA GLN A 784 -54.07 -34.99 -38.97
C GLN A 784 -54.92 -34.16 -39.94
N ARG A 785 -54.60 -32.87 -40.13
CA ARG A 785 -55.23 -31.99 -41.12
C ARG A 785 -54.46 -31.92 -42.46
N GLN A 786 -53.24 -32.47 -42.53
CA GLN A 786 -52.43 -32.59 -43.75
C GLN A 786 -52.40 -34.02 -44.33
N LEU A 787 -53.02 -35.01 -43.67
CA LEU A 787 -53.02 -36.42 -44.08
C LEU A 787 -54.24 -36.81 -44.96
N GLU A 788 -55.23 -35.94 -45.13
CA GLU A 788 -56.28 -36.14 -46.15
C GLU A 788 -55.69 -36.11 -47.58
N GLU A 789 -54.56 -35.43 -47.77
CA GLU A 789 -53.79 -35.46 -49.03
C GLU A 789 -52.99 -36.77 -49.21
N ASN A 790 -52.71 -37.50 -48.12
CA ASN A 790 -52.02 -38.80 -48.12
C ASN A 790 -52.94 -40.01 -48.38
N GLN A 791 -54.25 -39.81 -48.52
CA GLN A 791 -55.19 -40.88 -48.90
C GLN A 791 -55.02 -41.33 -50.36
N THR A 792 -54.38 -40.52 -51.21
CA THR A 792 -54.11 -40.87 -52.62
C THR A 792 -52.78 -41.62 -52.82
N GLN A 793 -51.88 -41.61 -51.83
CA GLN A 793 -50.68 -42.47 -51.79
C GLN A 793 -50.95 -43.84 -51.12
N LEU A 794 -52.05 -43.95 -50.38
CA LEU A 794 -52.51 -45.19 -49.72
C LEU A 794 -52.84 -46.33 -50.71
N HIS A 795 -53.16 -46.00 -51.97
CA HIS A 795 -53.41 -47.00 -53.01
C HIS A 795 -52.12 -47.59 -53.62
N LYS A 796 -50.98 -46.91 -53.47
CA LYS A 796 -49.63 -47.41 -53.84
C LYS A 796 -49.05 -48.31 -52.74
N ILE A 797 -49.42 -48.05 -51.48
CA ILE A 797 -48.96 -48.82 -50.30
C ILE A 797 -49.74 -50.14 -50.15
N GLN A 798 -50.96 -50.26 -50.69
CA GLN A 798 -51.66 -51.56 -50.78
C GLN A 798 -50.97 -52.57 -51.72
N GLN A 799 -50.11 -52.10 -52.63
CA GLN A 799 -49.30 -52.96 -53.50
C GLN A 799 -47.93 -53.33 -52.86
N GLU A 800 -47.50 -52.60 -51.83
CA GLU A 800 -46.34 -52.95 -50.99
C GLU A 800 -46.71 -53.80 -49.77
N LEU A 801 -47.98 -53.79 -49.34
CA LEU A 801 -48.50 -54.65 -48.27
C LEU A 801 -48.55 -56.14 -48.67
N GLN A 802 -48.62 -56.43 -49.97
CA GLN A 802 -48.56 -57.80 -50.49
C GLN A 802 -47.11 -58.33 -50.53
N THR A 803 -46.11 -57.44 -50.67
CA THR A 803 -44.68 -57.77 -50.65
C THR A 803 -44.14 -57.97 -49.23
N ASN A 804 -44.84 -57.49 -48.19
CA ASN A 804 -44.44 -57.66 -46.79
C ASN A 804 -45.04 -58.90 -46.11
N ASN A 805 -46.17 -59.42 -46.63
CA ASN A 805 -46.69 -60.72 -46.21
C ASN A 805 -45.81 -61.89 -46.71
N ASP A 806 -45.04 -61.70 -47.79
CA ASP A 806 -44.06 -62.68 -48.27
C ASP A 806 -42.73 -62.66 -47.47
N ARG A 807 -42.45 -61.60 -46.69
CA ARG A 807 -41.27 -61.53 -45.80
C ARG A 807 -41.47 -62.16 -44.42
N GLN A 808 -42.71 -62.23 -43.94
CA GLN A 808 -43.01 -62.92 -42.68
C GLN A 808 -43.04 -64.46 -42.82
N LEU A 809 -43.17 -64.97 -44.06
CA LEU A 809 -42.95 -66.39 -44.40
C LEU A 809 -41.46 -66.71 -44.64
N GLN A 810 -40.60 -65.70 -44.80
CA GLN A 810 -39.14 -65.87 -44.95
C GLN A 810 -38.43 -66.01 -43.60
N THR A 811 -38.94 -65.43 -42.51
CA THR A 811 -38.39 -65.58 -41.16
C THR A 811 -38.73 -66.93 -40.50
N GLN A 812 -39.76 -67.64 -40.97
CA GLN A 812 -40.02 -69.05 -40.59
C GLN A 812 -39.14 -70.05 -41.36
N ASN A 813 -38.56 -69.65 -42.50
CA ASN A 813 -37.62 -70.49 -43.27
C ASN A 813 -36.15 -70.28 -42.85
N GLU A 814 -35.80 -69.17 -42.19
CA GLU A 814 -34.46 -68.95 -41.63
C GLU A 814 -34.25 -69.61 -40.24
N ALA A 815 -35.31 -69.88 -39.49
CA ALA A 815 -35.25 -70.73 -38.29
C ALA A 815 -35.03 -72.22 -38.62
N SER A 816 -35.32 -72.64 -39.85
CA SER A 816 -35.10 -74.00 -40.35
C SER A 816 -33.69 -74.18 -40.93
N LYS A 817 -33.12 -73.11 -41.51
CA LYS A 817 -31.75 -73.08 -42.05
C LYS A 817 -30.67 -72.96 -40.96
N ASN A 818 -30.96 -72.26 -39.85
CA ASN A 818 -30.08 -72.24 -38.67
C ASN A 818 -30.12 -73.55 -37.85
N LYS A 819 -31.14 -74.39 -38.04
CA LYS A 819 -31.22 -75.73 -37.45
C LYS A 819 -30.40 -76.77 -38.23
N GLU A 820 -30.28 -76.60 -39.55
CA GLU A 820 -29.40 -77.42 -40.40
C GLU A 820 -27.91 -77.00 -40.33
N GLN A 821 -27.61 -75.71 -40.17
CA GLN A 821 -26.22 -75.24 -39.93
C GLN A 821 -25.69 -75.61 -38.54
N LEU A 822 -26.56 -75.68 -37.51
CA LEU A 822 -26.19 -76.21 -36.20
C LEU A 822 -25.94 -77.73 -36.25
N GLN A 823 -26.67 -78.48 -37.09
CA GLN A 823 -26.46 -79.92 -37.27
C GLN A 823 -25.21 -80.25 -38.11
N GLN A 824 -24.82 -79.39 -39.06
CA GLN A 824 -23.54 -79.49 -39.77
C GLN A 824 -22.33 -79.19 -38.86
N LEU A 825 -22.42 -78.17 -38.00
CA LEU A 825 -21.39 -77.87 -36.99
C LEU A 825 -21.27 -78.96 -35.91
N ILE A 826 -22.38 -79.58 -35.51
CA ILE A 826 -22.37 -80.72 -34.58
C ILE A 826 -21.68 -81.94 -35.20
N ASN A 827 -21.92 -82.22 -36.48
CA ASN A 827 -21.30 -83.35 -37.18
C ASN A 827 -19.80 -83.11 -37.50
N GLU A 828 -19.38 -81.87 -37.75
CA GLU A 828 -17.96 -81.49 -37.89
C GLU A 828 -17.22 -81.50 -36.54
N HIS A 829 -17.90 -81.12 -35.45
CA HIS A 829 -17.37 -81.24 -34.09
C HIS A 829 -17.26 -82.71 -33.65
N GLN A 830 -18.15 -83.59 -34.09
CA GLN A 830 -18.10 -85.04 -33.80
C GLN A 830 -16.93 -85.73 -34.54
N LEU A 831 -16.61 -85.30 -35.76
CA LEU A 831 -15.44 -85.79 -36.52
C LEU A 831 -14.10 -85.32 -35.91
N LEU A 832 -14.05 -84.11 -35.32
CA LEU A 832 -12.89 -83.63 -34.56
C LEU A 832 -12.78 -84.28 -33.17
N THR A 833 -13.90 -84.65 -32.55
CA THR A 833 -13.94 -85.27 -31.21
C THR A 833 -13.49 -86.73 -31.24
N ASP A 834 -13.73 -87.43 -32.36
CA ASP A 834 -13.26 -88.81 -32.55
C ASP A 834 -11.81 -88.91 -33.05
N GLN A 835 -11.23 -87.83 -33.61
CA GLN A 835 -9.80 -87.74 -33.94
C GLN A 835 -8.91 -87.29 -32.76
N HIS A 836 -9.48 -86.65 -31.73
CA HIS A 836 -8.76 -86.34 -30.48
C HIS A 836 -8.71 -87.48 -29.46
N ARG A 837 -9.26 -88.66 -29.79
CA ARG A 837 -9.11 -89.89 -28.98
C ARG A 837 -7.83 -90.68 -29.26
N LEU A 838 -6.88 -90.08 -30.00
CA LEU A 838 -5.55 -90.63 -30.30
C LEU A 838 -4.41 -89.62 -30.08
N ILE A 839 -4.56 -88.74 -29.07
CA ILE A 839 -3.41 -88.14 -28.35
C ILE A 839 -3.61 -88.43 -26.84
N ILE A 840 -3.90 -89.69 -26.54
CA ILE A 840 -3.63 -90.32 -25.24
C ILE A 840 -2.23 -90.96 -25.36
N ILE A 841 -1.22 -90.10 -25.58
CA ILE A 841 0.21 -90.38 -25.29
C ILE A 841 0.89 -89.11 -24.69
N GLU A 842 0.24 -87.94 -24.68
CA GLU A 842 0.75 -86.72 -24.00
C GLU A 842 -0.14 -86.24 -22.84
N LEU A 843 -0.83 -87.17 -22.18
CA LEU A 843 -1.67 -86.90 -20.99
C LEU A 843 -1.16 -87.58 -19.70
N ASP A 844 0.15 -87.84 -19.62
CA ASP A 844 0.81 -88.08 -18.32
C ASP A 844 1.30 -86.79 -17.65
N ASP A 845 1.31 -85.65 -18.34
CA ASP A 845 1.70 -84.34 -17.76
C ASP A 845 0.52 -83.56 -17.14
N TYR A 846 -0.73 -83.91 -17.50
CA TYR A 846 -1.94 -83.24 -16.99
C TYR A 846 -2.53 -83.88 -15.74
N LYS A 847 -2.21 -85.15 -15.47
CA LYS A 847 -2.64 -85.83 -14.24
C LYS A 847 -1.93 -85.26 -13.00
N ALA A 848 -0.70 -84.78 -13.16
CA ALA A 848 0.02 -84.03 -12.12
C ALA A 848 -0.61 -82.64 -11.87
N LYS A 849 -1.00 -81.93 -12.93
CA LYS A 849 -1.60 -80.59 -12.84
C LYS A 849 -3.02 -80.60 -12.27
N TRP A 850 -3.82 -81.65 -12.51
CA TRP A 850 -5.17 -81.74 -11.93
C TRP A 850 -5.15 -82.11 -10.44
N ILE A 851 -4.15 -82.86 -9.97
CA ILE A 851 -3.95 -83.12 -8.54
C ILE A 851 -3.53 -81.83 -7.82
N ILE A 852 -2.66 -81.02 -8.43
CA ILE A 852 -2.29 -79.69 -7.93
C ILE A 852 -3.49 -78.74 -7.91
N LEU A 853 -4.29 -78.68 -8.99
CA LEU A 853 -5.45 -77.79 -9.04
C LEU A 853 -6.52 -78.18 -8.00
N ASN A 854 -6.69 -79.47 -7.72
CA ASN A 854 -7.64 -79.93 -6.71
C ASN A 854 -7.10 -79.71 -5.29
N GLN A 855 -5.78 -79.85 -5.07
CA GLN A 855 -5.13 -79.43 -3.82
C GLN A 855 -5.23 -77.91 -3.62
N ASP A 856 -5.01 -77.10 -4.66
CA ASP A 856 -5.15 -75.65 -4.62
C ASP A 856 -6.60 -75.24 -4.34
N HIS A 857 -7.59 -75.93 -4.91
CA HIS A 857 -8.99 -75.65 -4.62
C HIS A 857 -9.40 -76.05 -3.19
N THR A 858 -8.78 -77.10 -2.64
CA THR A 858 -9.00 -77.54 -1.25
C THR A 858 -8.31 -76.59 -0.28
N THR A 859 -7.10 -76.14 -0.62
CA THR A 859 -6.31 -75.17 0.15
C THR A 859 -6.98 -73.79 0.08
N LEU A 860 -7.54 -73.38 -1.06
CA LEU A 860 -8.29 -72.14 -1.22
C LEU A 860 -9.61 -72.18 -0.43
N ARG A 861 -10.25 -73.35 -0.33
CA ARG A 861 -11.45 -73.54 0.50
C ARG A 861 -11.13 -73.53 1.99
N GLU A 862 -10.03 -74.14 2.40
CA GLU A 862 -9.53 -74.06 3.79
C GLU A 862 -9.08 -72.64 4.13
N THR A 863 -8.38 -71.97 3.22
CA THR A 863 -7.97 -70.56 3.36
C THR A 863 -9.21 -69.68 3.45
N HIS A 864 -10.21 -69.86 2.58
CA HIS A 864 -11.46 -69.12 2.65
C HIS A 864 -12.22 -69.34 3.96
N ASN A 865 -12.23 -70.57 4.48
CA ASN A 865 -12.83 -70.87 5.79
C ASN A 865 -12.02 -70.28 6.95
N ILE A 866 -10.69 -70.26 6.88
CA ILE A 866 -9.81 -69.59 7.83
C ILE A 866 -10.05 -68.08 7.76
N THR A 867 -10.12 -67.49 6.57
CA THR A 867 -10.40 -66.06 6.38
C THR A 867 -11.79 -65.70 6.87
N ILE A 868 -12.82 -66.54 6.67
CA ILE A 868 -14.16 -66.33 7.24
C ILE A 868 -14.10 -66.39 8.76
N ASN A 869 -13.39 -67.36 9.34
CA ASN A 869 -13.23 -67.47 10.79
C ASN A 869 -12.43 -66.28 11.36
N GLU A 870 -11.39 -65.80 10.68
CA GLU A 870 -10.64 -64.59 11.04
C GLU A 870 -11.48 -63.33 10.89
N LEU A 871 -12.33 -63.26 9.87
CA LEU A 871 -13.27 -62.15 9.67
C LEU A 871 -14.35 -62.13 10.76
N ASP A 872 -14.82 -63.30 11.19
CA ASP A 872 -15.77 -63.43 12.29
C ASP A 872 -15.09 -63.20 13.65
N LEU A 873 -13.82 -63.59 13.82
CA LEU A 873 -13.00 -63.22 14.98
C LEU A 873 -12.74 -61.71 15.02
N LEU A 874 -12.49 -61.08 13.86
CA LEU A 874 -12.34 -59.63 13.72
C LEU A 874 -13.66 -58.91 13.95
N LYS A 875 -14.80 -59.45 13.52
CA LYS A 875 -16.13 -58.91 13.85
C LYS A 875 -16.43 -59.04 15.35
N GLN A 876 -16.05 -60.15 15.98
CA GLN A 876 -16.15 -60.30 17.44
C GLN A 876 -15.22 -59.31 18.14
N ARG A 877 -14.00 -59.12 17.64
CA ARG A 877 -13.03 -58.15 18.17
C ARG A 877 -13.47 -56.71 17.93
N PHE A 878 -14.17 -56.42 16.83
CA PHE A 878 -14.81 -55.13 16.56
C PHE A 878 -16.04 -54.93 17.43
N ALA A 879 -16.85 -55.96 17.68
CA ALA A 879 -17.98 -55.89 18.61
C ALA A 879 -17.48 -55.70 20.05
N GLN A 880 -16.36 -56.33 20.41
CA GLN A 880 -15.69 -56.16 21.69
C GLN A 880 -15.03 -54.78 21.79
N LEU A 881 -14.35 -54.29 20.75
CA LEU A 881 -13.85 -52.91 20.68
C LEU A 881 -14.97 -51.87 20.67
N ASN A 882 -16.14 -52.18 20.11
CA ASN A 882 -17.30 -51.28 20.14
C ASN A 882 -17.97 -51.29 21.52
N ASN A 883 -18.00 -52.45 22.21
CA ASN A 883 -18.37 -52.51 23.62
C ASN A 883 -17.34 -51.83 24.51
N ASP A 884 -16.05 -51.99 24.25
CA ASP A 884 -14.96 -51.32 24.97
C ASP A 884 -14.98 -49.82 24.68
N HIS A 885 -15.33 -49.39 23.46
CA HIS A 885 -15.53 -48.00 23.10
C HIS A 885 -16.75 -47.42 23.79
N ASN A 886 -17.87 -48.14 23.85
CA ASN A 886 -19.05 -47.74 24.63
C ASN A 886 -18.75 -47.73 26.13
N THR A 887 -17.91 -48.65 26.63
CA THR A 887 -17.47 -48.72 28.03
C THR A 887 -16.49 -47.59 28.35
N LEU A 888 -15.59 -47.25 27.44
CA LEU A 888 -14.69 -46.09 27.53
C LEU A 888 -15.44 -44.77 27.36
N GLN A 889 -16.48 -44.73 26.54
CA GLN A 889 -17.36 -43.57 26.38
C GLN A 889 -18.23 -43.39 27.62
N GLU A 890 -18.70 -44.47 28.24
CA GLU A 890 -19.41 -44.42 29.52
C GLU A 890 -18.45 -44.12 30.68
N GLN A 891 -17.22 -44.64 30.68
CA GLN A 891 -16.18 -44.26 31.65
C GLN A 891 -15.77 -42.80 31.46
N HIS A 892 -15.65 -42.30 30.23
CA HIS A 892 -15.40 -40.90 29.94
C HIS A 892 -16.58 -40.03 30.35
N ARG A 893 -17.83 -40.50 30.14
CA ARG A 893 -19.04 -39.83 30.62
C ARG A 893 -19.08 -39.80 32.15
N GLN A 894 -18.73 -40.90 32.82
CA GLN A 894 -18.63 -41.00 34.28
C GLN A 894 -17.49 -40.14 34.83
N SER A 895 -16.33 -40.10 34.17
CA SER A 895 -15.23 -39.19 34.51
C SER A 895 -15.58 -37.73 34.25
N GLN A 896 -16.37 -37.41 33.21
CA GLN A 896 -16.90 -36.05 33.02
C GLN A 896 -17.91 -35.68 34.09
N ILE A 897 -18.82 -36.58 34.45
CA ILE A 897 -19.77 -36.38 35.56
C ILE A 897 -19.01 -36.23 36.87
N GLN A 898 -17.97 -37.03 37.11
CA GLN A 898 -17.13 -36.98 38.31
C GLN A 898 -16.27 -35.72 38.33
N PHE A 899 -15.75 -35.27 37.18
CA PHE A 899 -15.03 -34.00 37.05
C PHE A 899 -15.97 -32.79 37.23
N GLU A 900 -17.21 -32.85 36.72
CA GLU A 900 -18.22 -31.81 36.96
C GLU A 900 -18.73 -31.83 38.40
N GLN A 901 -18.82 -33.01 39.03
CA GLN A 901 -19.08 -33.14 40.47
C GLN A 901 -17.91 -32.61 41.30
N GLU A 902 -16.66 -32.90 40.94
CA GLU A 902 -15.47 -32.36 41.61
C GLU A 902 -15.31 -30.87 41.38
N ARG A 903 -15.68 -30.36 40.20
CA ARG A 903 -15.73 -28.93 39.91
C ARG A 903 -16.84 -28.22 40.68
N ASN A 904 -18.02 -28.83 40.79
CA ASN A 904 -19.11 -28.32 41.63
C ASN A 904 -18.77 -28.42 43.11
N ASN A 905 -18.08 -29.48 43.54
CA ASN A 905 -17.58 -29.65 44.90
C ASN A 905 -16.45 -28.66 45.18
N SER A 906 -15.58 -28.36 44.21
CA SER A 906 -14.54 -27.33 44.32
C SER A 906 -15.15 -25.93 44.39
N ALA A 907 -16.21 -25.66 43.62
CA ALA A 907 -16.96 -24.42 43.71
C ALA A 907 -17.71 -24.32 45.05
N GLN A 908 -18.27 -25.42 45.56
CA GLN A 908 -18.86 -25.48 46.91
C GLN A 908 -17.81 -25.41 48.02
N ILE A 909 -16.59 -25.92 47.81
CA ILE A 909 -15.47 -25.79 48.75
C ILE A 909 -14.95 -24.36 48.73
N GLN A 910 -14.89 -23.70 47.57
CA GLN A 910 -14.55 -22.28 47.48
C GLN A 910 -15.64 -21.40 48.11
N GLU A 911 -16.92 -21.73 47.92
CA GLU A 911 -18.03 -21.02 48.58
C GLU A 911 -18.07 -21.30 50.08
N LYS A 912 -17.80 -22.53 50.52
CA LYS A 912 -17.65 -22.86 51.94
C LYS A 912 -16.42 -22.21 52.55
N ASN A 913 -15.31 -22.12 51.83
CA ASN A 913 -14.11 -21.40 52.28
C ASN A 913 -14.37 -19.90 52.33
N ARG A 914 -15.13 -19.34 51.38
CA ARG A 914 -15.60 -17.96 51.45
C ARG A 914 -16.52 -17.73 52.64
N ILE A 915 -17.45 -18.64 52.91
CA ILE A 915 -18.31 -18.59 54.09
C ILE A 915 -17.49 -18.78 55.37
N ILE A 916 -16.45 -19.63 55.37
CA ILE A 916 -15.52 -19.80 56.50
C ILE A 916 -14.71 -18.53 56.71
N ASP A 917 -14.21 -17.89 55.66
CA ASP A 917 -13.48 -16.63 55.72
C ASP A 917 -14.39 -15.49 56.18
N GLU A 918 -15.64 -15.47 55.73
CA GLU A 918 -16.66 -14.50 56.15
C GLU A 918 -17.11 -14.74 57.59
N LEU A 919 -17.25 -16.01 58.01
CA LEU A 919 -17.50 -16.38 59.40
C LEU A 919 -16.29 -16.11 60.28
N SER A 920 -15.06 -16.33 59.83
CA SER A 920 -13.82 -15.97 60.53
C SER A 920 -13.65 -14.46 60.63
N HIS A 921 -14.05 -13.71 59.61
CA HIS A 921 -14.08 -12.26 59.67
C HIS A 921 -15.17 -11.75 60.64
N GLN A 922 -16.34 -12.38 60.65
CA GLN A 922 -17.37 -12.12 61.66
C GLN A 922 -16.93 -12.56 63.07
N LEU A 923 -16.19 -13.66 63.20
CA LEU A 923 -15.64 -14.14 64.48
C LEU A 923 -14.56 -13.20 64.99
N ASN A 924 -13.69 -12.68 64.13
CA ASN A 924 -12.69 -11.67 64.48
C ASN A 924 -13.38 -10.35 64.86
N LYS A 925 -14.47 -9.97 64.18
CA LYS A 925 -15.26 -8.78 64.53
C LYS A 925 -16.03 -8.97 65.83
N ILE A 926 -16.48 -10.19 66.12
CA ILE A 926 -17.06 -10.59 67.40
C ILE A 926 -15.99 -10.62 68.49
N GLU A 927 -14.78 -11.13 68.23
CA GLU A 927 -13.64 -11.12 69.16
C GLU A 927 -13.14 -9.69 69.46
N GLU A 928 -13.14 -8.78 68.48
CA GLU A 928 -12.83 -7.38 68.70
C GLU A 928 -13.92 -6.69 69.56
N THR A 929 -15.20 -7.01 69.35
CA THR A 929 -16.28 -6.54 70.23
C THR A 929 -16.28 -7.24 71.60
N HIS A 930 -15.81 -8.49 71.67
CA HIS A 930 -15.68 -9.27 72.90
C HIS A 930 -14.47 -8.82 73.71
N GLN A 931 -13.34 -8.42 73.11
CA GLN A 931 -12.20 -7.82 73.80
C GLN A 931 -12.55 -6.47 74.43
N ILE A 932 -13.38 -5.66 73.75
CA ILE A 932 -13.91 -4.40 74.30
C ILE A 932 -14.90 -4.66 75.46
N THR A 933 -15.64 -5.76 75.42
CA THR A 933 -16.59 -6.16 76.48
C THR A 933 -15.89 -6.88 77.65
N ILE A 934 -14.82 -7.63 77.39
CA ILE A 934 -13.96 -8.30 78.38
C ILE A 934 -13.15 -7.28 79.19
N GLN A 935 -12.71 -6.17 78.60
CA GLN A 935 -12.10 -5.05 79.33
C GLN A 935 -13.10 -4.41 80.34
N ILE A 936 -14.41 -4.54 80.11
CA ILE A 936 -15.50 -4.02 80.96
C ILE A 936 -15.99 -5.06 81.99
N HIS A 937 -15.79 -6.35 81.74
CA HIS A 937 -16.20 -7.44 82.64
C HIS A 937 -15.06 -8.03 83.50
N LEU A 938 -13.79 -7.76 83.17
CA LEU A 938 -12.63 -8.09 84.00
C LEU A 938 -12.53 -7.28 85.31
N THR A 939 -13.41 -6.29 85.52
CA THR A 939 -13.59 -5.61 86.82
C THR A 939 -14.67 -6.25 87.71
N LYS A 940 -15.34 -7.34 87.26
CA LYS A 940 -16.45 -7.98 88.00
C LYS A 940 -16.36 -9.50 88.17
N ILE A 941 -15.30 -10.17 87.70
CA ILE A 941 -15.08 -11.62 87.86
C ILE A 941 -13.86 -11.87 88.75
N GLN A 942 -13.96 -11.43 90.02
CA GLN A 942 -13.14 -11.89 91.13
C GLN A 942 -13.98 -12.70 92.15
N GLU A 943 -15.23 -13.06 91.83
CA GLU A 943 -16.17 -13.69 92.78
C GLU A 943 -16.71 -15.08 92.39
N LEU A 944 -16.31 -15.69 91.28
CA LEU A 944 -16.87 -16.99 90.83
C LEU A 944 -15.88 -18.16 90.72
N GLU A 945 -14.69 -18.04 91.31
CA GLU A 945 -13.69 -19.12 91.41
C GLU A 945 -14.03 -20.22 92.43
N LEU A 946 -15.20 -20.18 93.10
CA LEU A 946 -15.48 -21.05 94.26
C LEU A 946 -16.51 -22.18 94.07
N ILE A 947 -17.03 -22.42 92.86
CA ILE A 947 -18.12 -23.40 92.65
C ILE A 947 -17.72 -24.64 91.83
N ILE A 948 -16.70 -24.56 90.96
CA ILE A 948 -16.37 -25.67 90.04
C ILE A 948 -15.55 -26.79 90.70
N ILE A 949 -15.01 -26.57 91.90
CA ILE A 949 -14.36 -27.60 92.73
C ILE A 949 -15.35 -28.68 93.23
N THR A 950 -16.66 -28.53 92.99
CA THR A 950 -17.70 -29.39 93.59
C THR A 950 -18.25 -30.49 92.67
N HIS A 951 -17.80 -30.65 91.42
CA HIS A 951 -18.42 -31.62 90.48
C HIS A 951 -17.54 -32.76 89.96
N GLU A 952 -16.29 -32.88 90.42
CA GLU A 952 -15.39 -33.99 90.03
C GLU A 952 -15.50 -35.25 90.92
N LYS A 953 -16.50 -35.37 91.79
CA LYS A 953 -16.51 -36.49 92.76
C LYS A 953 -17.89 -37.08 93.05
N LYS A 954 -18.46 -37.74 92.05
CA LYS A 954 -19.37 -38.91 92.21
C LYS A 954 -19.38 -39.70 90.90
N MET A 955 -18.56 -40.74 90.80
CA MET A 955 -18.92 -42.12 91.17
C MET A 955 -20.16 -42.60 90.40
N LEU A 956 -19.95 -43.44 89.38
CA LEU A 956 -19.95 -44.91 89.51
C LEU A 956 -21.36 -45.45 89.82
N GLU A 957 -21.97 -46.15 88.87
CA GLU A 957 -22.22 -47.60 89.04
C GLU A 957 -22.93 -48.31 87.87
N PHE A 958 -22.46 -49.55 87.63
CA PHE A 958 -23.13 -50.73 87.02
C PHE A 958 -23.43 -50.72 85.50
N LYS A 959 -23.21 -51.80 84.73
CA LYS A 959 -23.30 -53.24 85.06
C LYS A 959 -22.54 -54.12 84.03
N SER A 960 -22.11 -55.28 84.54
CA SER A 960 -21.40 -56.40 83.92
C SER A 960 -21.94 -56.94 82.59
N LEU A 961 -21.03 -57.28 81.68
CA LEU A 961 -21.28 -57.86 80.36
C LEU A 961 -20.97 -59.37 80.31
N SER A 962 -21.77 -60.11 79.54
CA SER A 962 -21.84 -61.58 79.51
C SER A 962 -20.77 -62.24 78.63
N GLU A 963 -20.54 -63.54 78.86
CA GLU A 963 -19.56 -64.39 78.19
C GLU A 963 -19.65 -64.45 76.65
N GLN A 964 -20.74 -64.00 76.05
CA GLN A 964 -20.90 -63.98 74.59
C GLN A 964 -20.06 -62.87 73.92
N GLN A 965 -19.76 -61.80 74.64
CA GLN A 965 -18.90 -60.71 74.14
C GLN A 965 -17.41 -61.05 74.21
N LYS A 966 -17.00 -62.02 75.04
CA LYS A 966 -15.60 -62.47 75.09
C LYS A 966 -15.19 -63.21 73.80
N ILE A 967 -16.13 -63.88 73.14
CA ILE A 967 -15.89 -64.59 71.88
C ILE A 967 -15.78 -63.58 70.72
N GLU A 968 -16.67 -62.59 70.63
CA GLU A 968 -16.57 -61.50 69.65
C GLU A 968 -15.31 -60.65 69.82
N ILE A 969 -14.90 -60.36 71.07
CA ILE A 969 -13.66 -59.63 71.34
C ILE A 969 -12.44 -60.43 70.87
N THR A 970 -12.46 -61.76 70.98
CA THR A 970 -11.35 -62.61 70.53
C THR A 970 -11.25 -62.67 69.00
N GLU A 971 -12.38 -62.74 68.28
CA GLU A 971 -12.40 -62.65 66.81
C GLU A 971 -12.02 -61.24 66.30
N LEU A 972 -12.47 -60.19 66.97
CA LEU A 972 -12.09 -58.81 66.64
C LEU A 972 -10.60 -58.57 66.89
N MET A 973 -10.01 -59.13 67.95
CA MET A 973 -8.57 -59.04 68.19
C MET A 973 -7.75 -59.77 67.12
N ALA A 974 -8.22 -60.92 66.61
CA ALA A 974 -7.57 -61.60 65.48
C ALA A 974 -7.66 -60.79 64.17
N LYS A 975 -8.79 -60.13 63.92
CA LYS A 975 -8.96 -59.21 62.79
C LYS A 975 -8.10 -57.95 62.92
N ILE A 976 -7.95 -57.42 64.13
CA ILE A 976 -7.07 -56.27 64.41
C ILE A 976 -5.61 -56.66 64.15
N ALA A 977 -5.17 -57.85 64.59
CA ALA A 977 -3.81 -58.33 64.31
C ALA A 977 -3.53 -58.49 62.81
N GLN A 978 -4.50 -58.99 62.04
CA GLN A 978 -4.39 -59.08 60.57
C GLN A 978 -4.32 -57.69 59.92
N LEU A 979 -5.19 -56.76 60.34
CA LEU A 979 -5.20 -55.38 59.83
C LEU A 979 -3.93 -54.61 60.24
N GLU A 980 -3.33 -54.92 61.38
CA GLU A 980 -2.04 -54.35 61.81
C GLU A 980 -0.87 -54.87 60.97
N SER A 981 -0.91 -56.14 60.56
CA SER A 981 0.04 -56.71 59.59
C SER A 981 -0.09 -56.05 58.22
N ASP A 982 -1.30 -55.94 57.69
CA ASP A 982 -1.57 -55.30 56.40
C ASP A 982 -1.21 -53.80 56.44
N ARG A 983 -1.47 -53.13 57.57
CA ARG A 983 -1.06 -51.75 57.81
C ARG A 983 0.46 -51.61 57.85
N ALA A 984 1.19 -52.55 58.43
CA ALA A 984 2.65 -52.53 58.43
C ALA A 984 3.23 -52.67 57.01
N GLU A 985 2.65 -53.55 56.17
CA GLU A 985 3.03 -53.68 54.76
C GLU A 985 2.70 -52.40 53.97
N HIS A 986 1.52 -51.81 54.18
CA HIS A 986 1.15 -50.53 53.57
C HIS A 986 2.03 -49.36 54.04
N ILE A 987 2.46 -49.34 55.31
CA ILE A 987 3.41 -48.33 55.82
C ILE A 987 4.77 -48.50 55.16
N ALA A 988 5.28 -49.73 55.02
CA ALA A 988 6.55 -49.98 54.33
C ALA A 988 6.48 -49.57 52.85
N LYS A 989 5.36 -49.86 52.18
CA LYS A 989 5.12 -49.45 50.79
C LYS A 989 4.97 -47.94 50.64
N ASN A 990 4.28 -47.27 51.58
CA ASN A 990 4.19 -45.81 51.61
C ASN A 990 5.54 -45.16 51.93
N GLN A 991 6.37 -45.74 52.78
CA GLN A 991 7.73 -45.22 53.02
C GLN A 991 8.60 -45.34 51.78
N SER A 992 8.52 -46.46 51.05
CA SER A 992 9.20 -46.63 49.77
C SER A 992 8.71 -45.62 48.71
N LEU A 993 7.40 -45.41 48.61
CA LEU A 993 6.82 -44.42 47.71
C LEU A 993 7.19 -42.99 48.12
N THR A 994 7.23 -42.67 49.41
CA THR A 994 7.67 -41.36 49.91
C THR A 994 9.13 -41.11 49.55
N ILE A 995 10.02 -42.10 49.70
CA ILE A 995 11.42 -41.97 49.29
C ILE A 995 11.53 -41.74 47.78
N GLN A 996 10.76 -42.45 46.96
CA GLN A 996 10.72 -42.23 45.51
C GLN A 996 10.14 -40.87 45.14
N LEU A 997 9.11 -40.42 45.86
CA LEU A 997 8.48 -39.11 45.64
C LEU A 997 9.45 -37.99 46.00
N THR A 998 10.18 -38.11 47.12
CA THR A 998 11.21 -37.14 47.53
C THR A 998 12.33 -37.07 46.49
N ALA A 999 12.83 -38.22 46.01
CA ALA A 999 13.86 -38.23 44.95
C ALA A 999 13.36 -37.60 43.64
N ASN A 1000 12.09 -37.80 43.28
CA ASN A 1000 11.50 -37.17 42.10
C ASN A 1000 11.26 -35.67 42.28
N ILE A 1001 10.91 -35.22 43.49
CA ILE A 1001 10.77 -33.80 43.84
C ILE A 1001 12.14 -33.11 43.77
N GLU A 1002 13.20 -33.73 44.28
CA GLU A 1002 14.57 -33.21 44.14
C GLU A 1002 14.98 -33.08 42.67
N LYS A 1003 14.68 -34.09 41.85
CA LYS A 1003 14.94 -34.04 40.40
C LYS A 1003 14.11 -32.97 39.69
N LEU A 1004 12.86 -32.75 40.12
CA LEU A 1004 12.02 -31.65 39.61
C LEU A 1004 12.61 -30.29 39.97
N ASN A 1005 13.09 -30.12 41.21
CA ASN A 1005 13.74 -28.88 41.65
C ASN A 1005 15.05 -28.63 40.87
N GLU A 1006 15.84 -29.67 40.56
CA GLU A 1006 17.01 -29.55 39.69
C GLU A 1006 16.65 -29.13 38.26
N LEU A 1007 15.58 -29.69 37.70
CA LEU A 1007 15.09 -29.33 36.36
C LEU A 1007 14.51 -27.92 36.33
N GLU A 1008 13.81 -27.51 37.38
CA GLU A 1008 13.29 -26.15 37.53
C GLU A 1008 14.43 -25.12 37.66
N ASN A 1009 15.47 -25.43 38.43
CA ASN A 1009 16.67 -24.59 38.49
C ASN A 1009 17.39 -24.50 37.12
N LYS A 1010 17.48 -25.61 36.37
CA LYS A 1010 18.02 -25.59 34.99
C LYS A 1010 17.16 -24.76 34.05
N LYS A 1011 15.83 -24.88 34.15
CA LYS A 1011 14.89 -24.09 33.36
C LYS A 1011 15.06 -22.60 33.65
N ASN A 1012 15.14 -22.22 34.94
CA ASN A 1012 15.34 -20.83 35.35
C ASN A 1012 16.67 -20.26 34.82
N ASN A 1013 17.75 -21.06 34.84
CA ASN A 1013 19.04 -20.65 34.25
C ASN A 1013 18.94 -20.46 32.73
N LEU A 1014 18.27 -21.37 32.01
CA LEU A 1014 18.07 -21.26 30.57
C LEU A 1014 17.17 -20.06 30.20
N GLU A 1015 16.15 -19.77 31.01
CA GLU A 1015 15.32 -18.57 30.84
C GLU A 1015 16.13 -17.29 31.04
N GLN A 1016 17.04 -17.25 32.02
CA GLN A 1016 17.95 -16.13 32.20
C GLN A 1016 18.92 -15.97 31.02
N GLU A 1017 19.49 -17.05 30.50
CA GLU A 1017 20.33 -17.03 29.29
C GLU A 1017 19.55 -16.56 28.05
N LEU A 1018 18.29 -17.01 27.90
CA LEU A 1018 17.41 -16.58 26.82
C LEU A 1018 17.14 -15.07 26.89
N VAL A 1019 16.87 -14.53 28.09
CA VAL A 1019 16.66 -13.09 28.29
C VAL A 1019 17.93 -12.29 27.95
N GLN A 1020 19.11 -12.79 28.33
CA GLN A 1020 20.38 -12.15 27.95
C GLN A 1020 20.63 -12.18 26.44
N LEU A 1021 20.34 -13.29 25.77
CA LEU A 1021 20.45 -13.40 24.32
C LEU A 1021 19.45 -12.49 23.60
N GLN A 1022 18.20 -12.41 24.08
CA GLN A 1022 17.20 -11.48 23.54
C GLN A 1022 17.65 -10.03 23.67
N LYS A 1023 18.21 -9.64 24.81
CA LYS A 1023 18.78 -8.31 25.00
C LYS A 1023 19.91 -8.03 24.01
N ARG A 1024 20.82 -8.99 23.81
CA ARG A 1024 21.93 -8.85 22.85
C ARG A 1024 21.46 -8.76 21.39
N VAL A 1025 20.40 -9.48 21.03
CA VAL A 1025 19.77 -9.38 19.70
C VAL A 1025 19.10 -8.01 19.52
N GLN A 1026 18.46 -7.47 20.56
CA GLN A 1026 17.89 -6.12 20.51
C GLN A 1026 18.98 -5.05 20.33
N GLU A 1027 20.10 -5.16 21.04
CA GLU A 1027 21.27 -4.27 20.88
C GLU A 1027 21.86 -4.36 19.47
N LEU A 1028 22.03 -5.56 18.91
CA LEU A 1028 22.49 -5.75 17.53
C LEU A 1028 21.50 -5.18 16.49
N ASN A 1029 20.19 -5.34 16.72
CA ASN A 1029 19.18 -4.76 15.85
C ASN A 1029 19.16 -3.23 15.91
N HIS A 1030 19.39 -2.65 17.09
CA HIS A 1030 19.55 -1.21 17.24
C HIS A 1030 20.76 -0.71 16.45
N HIS A 1031 21.92 -1.37 16.61
CA HIS A 1031 23.14 -0.99 15.90
C HIS A 1031 23.03 -1.15 14.38
N ASN A 1032 22.36 -2.20 13.90
CA ASN A 1032 22.05 -2.39 12.48
C ASN A 1032 21.09 -1.30 11.97
N GLY A 1033 20.16 -0.83 12.81
CA GLY A 1033 19.32 0.33 12.53
C GLY A 1033 20.13 1.60 12.33
N GLU A 1034 21.09 1.89 13.22
CA GLU A 1034 21.99 3.04 13.10
C GLU A 1034 22.85 2.98 11.84
N GLN A 1035 23.41 1.81 11.51
CA GLN A 1035 24.18 1.61 10.28
C GLN A 1035 23.34 1.83 9.02
N LYS A 1036 22.08 1.38 9.00
CA LYS A 1036 21.17 1.64 7.87
C LYS A 1036 20.87 3.12 7.70
N VAL A 1037 20.68 3.86 8.80
CA VAL A 1037 20.50 5.33 8.74
C VAL A 1037 21.75 6.00 8.17
N LEU A 1038 22.94 5.57 8.58
CA LEU A 1038 24.20 6.10 8.03
C LEU A 1038 24.35 5.81 6.52
N ILE A 1039 23.98 4.62 6.07
CA ILE A 1039 23.99 4.24 4.65
C ILE A 1039 23.03 5.12 3.85
N ILE A 1040 21.81 5.33 4.35
CA ILE A 1040 20.81 6.21 3.70
C ILE A 1040 21.35 7.64 3.57
N GLN A 1041 21.95 8.19 4.64
CA GLN A 1041 22.55 9.53 4.61
C GLN A 1041 23.70 9.63 3.59
N LEU A 1042 24.50 8.56 3.44
CA LEU A 1042 25.57 8.52 2.43
C LEU A 1042 25.01 8.42 1.00
N GLU A 1043 23.95 7.65 0.77
CA GLU A 1043 23.28 7.55 -0.53
C GLU A 1043 22.61 8.87 -0.95
N GLU A 1044 21.97 9.57 0.00
CA GLU A 1044 21.42 10.91 -0.21
C GLU A 1044 22.52 11.91 -0.60
N ARG A 1045 23.65 11.87 0.12
CA ARG A 1045 24.83 12.72 -0.19
C ARG A 1045 25.40 12.42 -1.57
N ILE A 1046 25.52 11.15 -1.96
CA ILE A 1046 25.98 10.75 -3.29
C ILE A 1046 25.01 11.25 -4.36
N THR A 1047 23.71 11.15 -4.13
CA THR A 1047 22.68 11.62 -5.07
C THR A 1047 22.73 13.13 -5.29
N LEU A 1048 22.93 13.90 -4.21
CA LEU A 1048 23.15 15.35 -4.29
C LEU A 1048 24.41 15.68 -5.12
N LEU A 1049 25.53 14.99 -4.86
CA LEU A 1049 26.77 15.18 -5.61
C LEU A 1049 26.62 14.84 -7.10
N ILE A 1050 25.89 13.77 -7.45
CA ILE A 1050 25.60 13.42 -8.85
C ILE A 1050 24.77 14.52 -9.54
N THR A 1051 23.81 15.09 -8.82
CA THR A 1051 22.95 16.16 -9.35
C THR A 1051 23.75 17.45 -9.57
N GLU A 1052 24.65 17.77 -8.65
CA GLU A 1052 25.58 18.89 -8.78
C GLU A 1052 26.51 18.72 -9.98
N VAL A 1053 27.11 17.54 -10.16
CA VAL A 1053 27.96 17.22 -11.32
C VAL A 1053 27.18 17.38 -12.62
N LYS A 1054 25.95 16.85 -12.73
CA LYS A 1054 25.11 17.02 -13.93
C LYS A 1054 24.76 18.47 -14.22
N THR A 1055 24.53 19.26 -13.17
CA THR A 1055 24.26 20.70 -13.31
C THR A 1055 25.49 21.42 -13.86
N LYS A 1056 26.68 21.10 -13.32
CA LYS A 1056 27.97 21.63 -13.79
C LYS A 1056 28.31 21.20 -15.21
N GLU A 1057 28.02 19.96 -15.59
CA GLU A 1057 28.12 19.49 -16.98
C GLU A 1057 27.20 20.29 -17.91
N GLY A 1058 25.96 20.54 -17.50
CA GLY A 1058 25.03 21.40 -18.24
C GLY A 1058 25.52 22.85 -18.39
N GLU A 1059 26.10 23.43 -17.35
CA GLU A 1059 26.74 24.76 -17.40
C GLU A 1059 27.93 24.76 -18.36
N ASN A 1060 28.78 23.73 -18.31
CA ASN A 1060 29.93 23.59 -19.22
C ASN A 1060 29.49 23.46 -20.68
N VAL A 1061 28.43 22.69 -20.98
CA VAL A 1061 27.88 22.57 -22.35
C VAL A 1061 27.38 23.92 -22.85
N LYS A 1062 26.69 24.71 -22.01
CA LYS A 1062 26.26 26.07 -22.38
C LYS A 1062 27.45 26.99 -22.64
N LEU A 1063 28.49 26.89 -21.83
CA LEU A 1063 29.72 27.67 -22.01
C LEU A 1063 30.41 27.32 -23.32
N ILE A 1064 30.49 26.02 -23.66
CA ILE A 1064 31.04 25.54 -24.93
C ILE A 1064 30.23 26.07 -26.11
N GLN A 1065 28.90 26.01 -26.06
CA GLN A 1065 28.04 26.56 -27.11
C GLN A 1065 28.21 28.08 -27.30
N LEU A 1066 28.38 28.82 -26.19
CA LEU A 1066 28.65 30.26 -26.24
C LEU A 1066 30.01 30.54 -26.90
N ILE A 1067 31.05 29.78 -26.53
CA ILE A 1067 32.39 29.88 -27.13
C ILE A 1067 32.34 29.56 -28.63
N GLU A 1068 31.62 28.52 -29.04
CA GLU A 1068 31.44 28.17 -30.46
C GLU A 1068 30.72 29.27 -31.25
N THR A 1069 29.68 29.86 -30.65
CA THR A 1069 28.94 30.98 -31.26
C THR A 1069 29.83 32.21 -31.40
N GLN A 1070 30.60 32.56 -30.37
CA GLN A 1070 31.55 33.68 -30.42
C GLN A 1070 32.65 33.44 -31.45
N LYS A 1071 33.16 32.20 -31.53
CA LYS A 1071 34.15 31.80 -32.54
C LYS A 1071 33.59 31.98 -33.95
N GLN A 1072 32.34 31.60 -34.20
CA GLN A 1072 31.70 31.80 -35.50
C GLN A 1072 31.58 33.29 -35.85
N SER A 1073 31.11 34.12 -34.91
CA SER A 1073 31.05 35.57 -35.13
C SER A 1073 32.43 36.18 -35.45
N MET A 1074 33.50 35.71 -34.79
CA MET A 1074 34.86 36.14 -35.12
C MET A 1074 35.29 35.75 -36.53
N ILE A 1075 34.95 34.54 -36.99
CA ILE A 1075 35.21 34.10 -38.37
C ILE A 1075 34.47 35.02 -39.37
N ASP A 1076 33.21 35.35 -39.10
CA ASP A 1076 32.41 36.23 -39.95
C ASP A 1076 33.00 37.65 -40.00
N TYR A 1077 33.47 38.17 -38.87
CA TYR A 1077 34.17 39.46 -38.81
C TYR A 1077 35.49 39.44 -39.58
N GLU A 1078 36.28 38.36 -39.49
CA GLU A 1078 37.50 38.22 -40.28
C GLU A 1078 37.21 38.20 -41.79
N GLU A 1079 36.14 37.53 -42.22
CA GLU A 1079 35.72 37.54 -43.62
C GLU A 1079 35.30 38.93 -44.08
N LEU A 1080 34.54 39.65 -43.26
CA LEU A 1080 34.16 41.04 -43.52
C LEU A 1080 35.39 41.95 -43.63
N ILE A 1081 36.36 41.82 -42.73
CA ILE A 1081 37.62 42.57 -42.77
C ILE A 1081 38.38 42.27 -44.06
N ARG A 1082 38.43 41.00 -44.51
CA ARG A 1082 39.05 40.65 -45.81
C ARG A 1082 38.35 41.31 -46.99
N LYS A 1083 37.01 41.33 -47.02
CA LYS A 1083 36.21 42.01 -48.05
C LYS A 1083 36.47 43.51 -48.07
N LEU A 1084 36.47 44.16 -46.90
CA LEU A 1084 36.76 45.59 -46.77
C LEU A 1084 38.19 45.92 -47.21
N LYS A 1085 39.18 45.11 -46.84
CA LYS A 1085 40.56 45.28 -47.31
C LYS A 1085 40.67 45.19 -48.83
N ALA A 1086 39.96 44.24 -49.46
CA ALA A 1086 39.93 44.13 -50.91
C ALA A 1086 39.31 45.37 -51.57
N GLN A 1087 38.20 45.90 -51.02
CA GLN A 1087 37.57 47.13 -51.50
C GLN A 1087 38.48 48.37 -51.35
N ILE A 1088 39.23 48.47 -50.25
CA ILE A 1088 40.21 49.54 -50.04
C ILE A 1088 41.28 49.51 -51.15
N VAL A 1089 41.80 48.32 -51.48
CA VAL A 1089 42.79 48.16 -52.56
C VAL A 1089 42.21 48.57 -53.93
N GLU A 1090 40.94 48.26 -54.22
CA GLU A 1090 40.29 48.75 -55.44
C GLU A 1090 40.12 50.27 -55.46
N LEU A 1091 39.72 50.87 -54.34
CA LEU A 1091 39.62 52.32 -54.20
C LEU A 1091 40.97 53.02 -54.37
N GLU A 1092 42.05 52.45 -53.82
CA GLU A 1092 43.41 52.95 -54.01
C GLU A 1092 43.83 52.89 -55.49
N LYS A 1093 43.48 51.81 -56.20
CA LYS A 1093 43.71 51.70 -57.65
C LYS A 1093 42.92 52.74 -58.44
N HIS A 1094 41.67 53.02 -58.07
CA HIS A 1094 40.87 54.09 -58.66
C HIS A 1094 41.45 55.48 -58.38
N ASN A 1095 41.91 55.73 -57.16
CA ASN A 1095 42.53 56.99 -56.77
C ASN A 1095 43.84 57.22 -57.54
N LEU A 1096 44.64 56.16 -57.71
CA LEU A 1096 45.85 56.23 -58.53
C LEU A 1096 45.53 56.57 -59.99
N LYS A 1097 44.50 55.93 -60.58
CA LYS A 1097 44.01 56.27 -61.93
C LYS A 1097 43.58 57.74 -62.02
N LEU A 1098 42.81 58.22 -61.05
CA LEU A 1098 42.38 59.62 -60.98
C LEU A 1098 43.57 60.59 -60.92
N LYS A 1099 44.58 60.29 -60.11
CA LYS A 1099 45.82 61.08 -60.04
C LYS A 1099 46.57 61.10 -61.38
N THR A 1100 46.67 59.96 -62.07
CA THR A 1100 47.28 59.92 -63.42
C THR A 1100 46.48 60.73 -64.44
N THR A 1101 45.15 60.65 -64.42
CA THR A 1101 44.30 61.45 -65.30
C THR A 1101 44.42 62.95 -64.99
N LEU A 1102 44.45 63.35 -63.72
CA LEU A 1102 44.68 64.73 -63.29
C LEU A 1102 46.03 65.26 -63.74
N LYS A 1103 47.08 64.43 -63.66
CA LYS A 1103 48.40 64.78 -64.18
C LYS A 1103 48.35 65.00 -65.70
N HIS A 1104 47.69 64.12 -66.44
CA HIS A 1104 47.51 64.27 -67.88
C HIS A 1104 46.73 65.53 -68.24
N TYR A 1105 45.65 65.86 -67.52
CA TYR A 1105 44.92 67.12 -67.71
C TYR A 1105 45.77 68.35 -67.42
N LYS A 1106 46.66 68.31 -66.44
CA LYS A 1106 47.61 69.41 -66.16
C LYS A 1106 48.63 69.57 -67.27
N GLU A 1107 49.13 68.47 -67.83
CA GLU A 1107 50.03 68.48 -68.98
C GLU A 1107 49.31 69.04 -70.22
N LEU A 1108 48.09 68.58 -70.50
CA LEU A 1108 47.25 69.07 -71.59
C LEU A 1108 46.91 70.56 -71.44
N SER A 1109 46.57 71.00 -70.22
CA SER A 1109 46.34 72.42 -69.90
C SER A 1109 47.58 73.27 -70.10
N LYS A 1110 48.78 72.72 -69.86
CA LYS A 1110 50.04 73.39 -70.10
C LYS A 1110 50.33 73.49 -71.60
N GLU A 1111 50.12 72.41 -72.35
CA GLU A 1111 50.24 72.41 -73.83
C GLU A 1111 49.26 73.41 -74.48
N MET A 1112 48.01 73.47 -74.01
CA MET A 1112 47.05 74.47 -74.49
C MET A 1112 47.47 75.91 -74.18
N ALA A 1113 48.06 76.15 -72.99
CA ALA A 1113 48.60 77.46 -72.62
C ALA A 1113 49.90 77.82 -73.35
N GLU A 1114 50.60 76.86 -73.95
CA GLU A 1114 51.75 77.09 -74.85
C GLU A 1114 51.31 77.30 -76.32
N LEU A 1115 50.07 76.91 -76.66
CA LEU A 1115 49.46 77.09 -77.99
C LEU A 1115 48.73 78.43 -78.16
N ASP A 1116 48.15 78.96 -77.07
CA ASP A 1116 47.64 80.34 -76.97
C ASP A 1116 48.80 81.36 -76.82
#